data_AF-A0A256ZDQ0-F1
#
_entry.id   AF-A0A256ZDQ0-F1
#
_cell.length_a   1.000
_cell.length_b   1.000
_cell.length_c   1.000
_cell.angle_alpha   90.00
_cell.angle_beta   90.00
_cell.angle_gamma   90.00
#
_symmetry.space_group_name_H-M   'P 1'
#
loop_
_entity.id
_entity.type
_entity.pdbx_description
1 polymer ?
#
loop_
_entity_poly.entity_id
_entity_poly.type
_entity_poly.pdbx_seq_one_letter_code
_entity_poly.pdbx_strand_id
1 'polypeptide(L)'
;MRGRVVTLSLALILTVGVTAIAVFIEYVPSTADYSPYNTYWNGLSELSKYVKPLRDYRALNTLDPGRNALIVIPLQPVGPEEAEYLRSFVSGGGILIVMDDSGASNELFKLLDLEVRVNNFTVADPIYRLKSPYLPVVKVRVGGWEGDVVLDIAGTLEAAGRDWVVVARTSGFSYIDTNGDGTHDIFEPSGPFSVAAFKRYGKGYVFVVSDPDIFINSLIGLEGNAGFLKAVASGREVLLDVKHLNLPLVDRVRDLVKPSEAVGVRALQVAVLIALPTAFLAVRPRGGGVVGKSLYLANAYIASLTTYYVATSGDLMALPLLAGPVAVMLRRYRVSWALLLPAAAYMGRVAPLTYLALPVAIAYPLVGLRGLYPSKSDVLGANSSDSLRVALLSLIASALDVKLAPTVLVSIASTIALALAWYIRLGAVTINAPRGVIKGVLREELVVPVEVRSSTKVKVLVVTGGGEILKVVKGLGVLQVPLSTLRLGYRVADSRVFIEDYLGLSSRVGGLRIRYNVIPSFKAIAEVVEEVLGGLVEFIGGYLGGLGRGAGGRGAGGAPKPPTPPIVVLPAIKRWRRGEYLGARYYIPGDDPRSIHWKKSLSKGDLVVKEYGGGGGGFGGIVVIADLTSANEFEFDKLSYTLLALLIRNAVRFPANDALVIIVTPDGGMGAIRGGSVEVLAAITYMFNREMFSVEYDYRSMGRLLTDEEVRAISSSSSSIAVAIKAASELFTKKVLDLLYRARATLPRPYTAIHGRATAFRYSYLRSRLKDLGFTYVTPSLTAIEDLRRLALQLPEVI
;
A
#
# COMPACT_ATOMS: atom_id res chain seq x y z
N MET A 1 19.46 2.34 -13.54
CA MET A 1 19.76 1.04 -12.90
C MET A 1 21.21 0.93 -12.47
N ARG A 2 22.20 1.23 -13.34
CA ARG A 2 23.64 1.15 -13.02
C ARG A 2 24.08 1.96 -11.79
N GLY A 3 23.63 3.21 -11.63
CA GLY A 3 24.02 4.04 -10.48
C GLY A 3 23.65 3.46 -9.10
N ARG A 4 22.45 2.87 -8.97
CA ARG A 4 22.00 2.27 -7.69
C ARG A 4 22.74 0.98 -7.34
N VAL A 5 23.21 0.23 -8.33
CA VAL A 5 24.00 -1.00 -8.11
C VAL A 5 25.39 -0.60 -7.59
N VAL A 6 26.01 0.43 -8.18
CA VAL A 6 27.32 0.92 -7.76
C VAL A 6 27.30 1.44 -6.31
N THR A 7 26.28 2.22 -5.92
CA THR A 7 26.18 2.74 -4.54
C THR A 7 26.00 1.62 -3.51
N LEU A 8 25.22 0.58 -3.84
CA LEU A 8 24.98 -0.57 -2.95
C LEU A 8 26.22 -1.47 -2.85
N SER A 9 26.95 -1.68 -3.95
CA SER A 9 28.21 -2.43 -3.94
C SER A 9 29.30 -1.72 -3.14
N LEU A 10 29.41 -0.39 -3.26
CA LEU A 10 30.36 0.41 -2.47
C LEU A 10 30.04 0.36 -0.97
N ALA A 11 28.77 0.48 -0.59
CA ALA A 11 28.36 0.37 0.81
C ALA A 11 28.67 -1.03 1.39
N LEU A 12 28.48 -2.10 0.61
CA LEU A 12 28.81 -3.46 1.02
C LEU A 12 30.32 -3.65 1.20
N ILE A 13 31.13 -3.20 0.23
CA ILE A 13 32.60 -3.29 0.29
C ILE A 13 33.13 -2.52 1.49
N LEU A 14 32.62 -1.30 1.72
CA LEU A 14 33.03 -0.49 2.86
C LEU A 14 32.71 -1.19 4.19
N THR A 15 31.52 -1.79 4.28
CA THR A 15 31.07 -2.48 5.50
C THR A 15 31.88 -3.76 5.77
N VAL A 16 32.12 -4.57 4.74
CA VAL A 16 32.97 -5.76 4.84
C VAL A 16 34.41 -5.36 5.21
N GLY A 17 34.93 -4.29 4.61
CA GLY A 17 36.26 -3.76 4.91
C GLY A 17 36.38 -3.32 6.38
N VAL A 18 35.44 -2.52 6.87
CA VAL A 18 35.43 -2.07 8.28
C VAL A 18 35.30 -3.26 9.25
N THR A 19 34.47 -4.26 8.91
CA THR A 19 34.29 -5.47 9.73
C THR A 19 35.57 -6.30 9.77
N ALA A 20 36.23 -6.49 8.63
CA ALA A 20 37.49 -7.22 8.54
C ALA A 20 38.61 -6.53 9.33
N ILE A 21 38.68 -5.20 9.28
CA ILE A 21 39.64 -4.40 10.05
C ILE A 21 39.37 -4.54 11.56
N ALA A 22 38.11 -4.49 11.99
CA ALA A 22 37.75 -4.66 13.40
C ALA A 22 38.12 -6.06 13.94
N VAL A 23 37.84 -7.11 13.16
CA VAL A 23 38.23 -8.50 13.50
C VAL A 23 39.75 -8.64 13.52
N PHE A 24 40.46 -8.02 12.56
CA PHE A 24 41.91 -8.02 12.52
C PHE A 24 42.53 -7.34 13.75
N ILE A 25 42.01 -6.19 14.18
CA ILE A 25 42.47 -5.48 15.38
C ILE A 25 42.22 -6.29 16.66
N GLU A 26 41.22 -7.17 16.71
CA GLU A 26 40.92 -7.99 17.90
C GLU A 26 41.82 -9.22 18.01
N TYR A 27 41.99 -9.97 16.92
CA TYR A 27 42.56 -11.32 16.97
C TYR A 27 44.04 -11.42 16.58
N VAL A 28 44.65 -10.35 16.06
CA VAL A 28 46.07 -10.39 15.71
C VAL A 28 46.92 -10.28 16.98
N PRO A 29 47.74 -11.28 17.36
CA PRO A 29 48.59 -11.18 18.53
C PRO A 29 49.60 -10.04 18.34
N SER A 30 49.83 -9.24 19.39
CA SER A 30 50.87 -8.22 19.34
C SER A 30 52.24 -8.88 19.38
N THR A 31 53.23 -8.27 18.72
CA THR A 31 54.65 -8.66 18.79
C THR A 31 55.47 -7.60 19.53
N ALA A 32 54.83 -6.61 20.15
CA ALA A 32 55.53 -5.53 20.84
C ALA A 32 55.96 -5.96 22.24
N ASP A 33 57.22 -5.70 22.57
CA ASP A 33 57.83 -6.02 23.86
C ASP A 33 57.06 -5.35 24.99
N TYR A 34 56.91 -6.07 26.09
CA TYR A 34 56.12 -5.67 27.26
C TYR A 34 54.64 -5.37 27.01
N SER A 35 54.10 -5.59 25.81
CA SER A 35 52.68 -5.37 25.57
C SER A 35 51.85 -6.39 26.35
N PRO A 36 50.77 -5.98 27.06
CA PRO A 36 49.84 -6.90 27.70
C PRO A 36 49.05 -7.73 26.67
N TYR A 37 49.12 -7.36 25.39
CA TYR A 37 48.49 -8.07 24.28
C TYR A 37 49.46 -8.96 23.49
N ASN A 38 50.75 -8.97 23.87
CA ASN A 38 51.77 -9.82 23.27
C ASN A 38 51.79 -11.16 24.02
N THR A 39 51.45 -12.23 23.30
CA THR A 39 51.43 -13.62 23.79
C THR A 39 52.73 -14.37 23.56
N TYR A 40 53.71 -13.76 22.91
CA TYR A 40 55.06 -14.31 22.73
C TYR A 40 55.90 -14.14 24.00
N TRP A 41 57.11 -14.70 24.01
CA TRP A 41 57.93 -14.83 25.21
C TRP A 41 58.22 -13.49 25.93
N ASN A 42 58.39 -12.39 25.18
CA ASN A 42 58.74 -11.06 25.68
C ASN A 42 57.53 -10.12 25.95
N GLY A 43 56.32 -10.66 25.98
CA GLY A 43 55.10 -9.90 26.29
C GLY A 43 54.71 -9.95 27.78
N LEU A 44 53.68 -9.19 28.16
CA LEU A 44 53.09 -9.17 29.51
C LEU A 44 51.68 -9.80 29.57
N SER A 45 51.27 -10.56 28.57
CA SER A 45 49.92 -11.14 28.53
C SER A 45 49.61 -12.07 29.72
N GLU A 46 50.60 -12.79 30.25
CA GLU A 46 50.46 -13.62 31.44
C GLU A 46 50.35 -12.77 32.71
N LEU A 47 51.16 -11.71 32.84
CA LEU A 47 51.03 -10.73 33.93
C LEU A 47 49.66 -10.04 33.92
N SER A 48 49.15 -9.71 32.73
CA SER A 48 47.87 -8.99 32.54
C SER A 48 46.66 -9.72 33.14
N LYS A 49 46.77 -11.03 33.38
CA LYS A 49 45.74 -11.84 34.06
C LYS A 49 45.61 -11.52 35.55
N TYR A 50 46.65 -10.95 36.16
CA TYR A 50 46.75 -10.68 37.60
C TYR A 50 46.72 -9.18 37.95
N VAL A 51 46.84 -8.30 36.94
CA VAL A 51 46.97 -6.86 37.13
C VAL A 51 45.91 -6.10 36.33
N LYS A 52 45.57 -4.88 36.73
CA LYS A 52 44.67 -4.00 35.98
C LYS A 52 45.45 -2.90 35.25
N PRO A 53 45.17 -2.62 33.97
CA PRO A 53 45.87 -1.56 33.24
C PRO A 53 45.45 -0.18 33.74
N LEU A 54 46.44 0.66 34.07
CA LEU A 54 46.33 2.08 34.40
C LEU A 54 46.75 2.92 33.20
N ARG A 55 45.82 3.71 32.66
CA ARG A 55 46.00 4.50 31.43
C ARG A 55 46.30 5.97 31.69
N ASP A 56 45.88 6.45 32.86
CA ASP A 56 46.01 7.83 33.28
C ASP A 56 46.20 7.87 34.80
N TYR A 57 47.27 8.52 35.25
CA TYR A 57 47.62 8.63 36.66
C TYR A 57 46.62 9.46 37.46
N ARG A 58 45.80 10.29 36.80
CA ARG A 58 44.67 10.99 37.47
C ARG A 58 43.71 10.03 38.17
N ALA A 59 43.58 8.80 37.66
CA ALA A 59 42.74 7.79 38.29
C ALA A 59 43.23 7.40 39.69
N LEU A 60 44.54 7.56 39.99
CA LEU A 60 45.10 7.27 41.31
C LEU A 60 44.46 8.12 42.42
N ASN A 61 43.99 9.33 42.11
CA ASN A 61 43.30 10.19 43.08
C ASN A 61 41.96 9.64 43.55
N THR A 62 41.37 8.71 42.79
CA THR A 62 40.07 8.11 43.11
C THR A 62 40.20 6.75 43.80
N LEU A 63 41.40 6.19 43.82
CA LEU A 63 41.69 4.91 44.43
C LEU A 63 42.11 5.09 45.89
N ASP A 64 41.87 4.06 46.70
CA ASP A 64 42.46 3.96 48.04
C ASP A 64 43.92 3.51 47.92
N PRO A 65 44.93 4.37 48.19
CA PRO A 65 46.32 3.99 47.99
C PRO A 65 46.75 2.82 48.88
N GLY A 66 46.21 2.70 50.10
CA GLY A 66 46.57 1.61 51.02
C GLY A 66 46.19 0.21 50.52
N ARG A 67 45.30 0.12 49.52
CA ARG A 67 44.80 -1.12 48.92
C ARG A 67 45.35 -1.42 47.53
N ASN A 68 46.22 -0.56 46.99
CA ASN A 68 46.70 -0.68 45.63
C ASN A 68 48.24 -0.68 45.56
N ALA A 69 48.77 -1.41 44.59
CA ALA A 69 50.16 -1.36 44.15
C ALA A 69 50.20 -1.00 42.66
N LEU A 70 51.24 -0.30 42.21
CA LEU A 70 51.41 0.11 40.82
C LEU A 70 52.79 -0.33 40.30
N ILE A 71 52.79 -1.09 39.20
CA ILE A 71 53.98 -1.43 38.43
C ILE A 71 54.21 -0.35 37.37
N VAL A 72 55.42 0.17 37.29
CA VAL A 72 55.87 1.13 36.28
C VAL A 72 57.12 0.58 35.59
N ILE A 73 57.03 0.40 34.27
CA ILE A 73 58.16 0.09 33.39
C ILE A 73 58.34 1.31 32.48
N PRO A 74 59.25 2.24 32.80
CA PRO A 74 59.30 3.56 32.17
C PRO A 74 60.05 3.52 30.82
N LEU A 75 59.49 2.80 29.84
CA LEU A 75 60.02 2.79 28.45
C LEU A 75 59.84 4.15 27.76
N GLN A 76 58.98 5.00 28.32
CA GLN A 76 58.81 6.41 27.98
C GLN A 76 58.99 7.27 29.24
N PRO A 77 59.52 8.50 29.13
CA PRO A 77 59.75 9.36 30.29
C PRO A 77 58.45 9.70 31.05
N VAL A 78 58.49 9.62 32.37
CA VAL A 78 57.40 10.07 33.25
C VAL A 78 57.58 11.57 33.55
N GLY A 79 56.56 12.37 33.28
CA GLY A 79 56.62 13.83 33.42
C GLY A 79 56.47 14.33 34.87
N PRO A 80 56.76 15.62 35.14
CA PRO A 80 56.62 16.21 36.47
C PRO A 80 55.20 16.14 37.07
N GLU A 81 54.15 16.39 36.27
CA GLU A 81 52.75 16.27 36.73
C GLU A 81 52.42 14.83 37.14
N GLU A 82 52.93 13.87 36.39
CA GLU A 82 52.73 12.43 36.64
C GLU A 82 53.44 11.98 37.91
N ALA A 83 54.66 12.46 38.11
CA ALA A 83 55.42 12.23 39.33
C ALA A 83 54.69 12.74 40.58
N GLU A 84 53.90 13.83 40.49
CA GLU A 84 53.09 14.32 41.62
C GLU A 84 51.93 13.37 41.97
N TYR A 85 51.26 12.76 40.97
CA TYR A 85 50.24 11.73 41.25
C TYR A 85 50.89 10.49 41.90
N LEU A 86 52.07 10.07 41.44
CA LEU A 86 52.82 8.98 42.05
C LEU A 86 53.26 9.31 43.48
N ARG A 87 53.81 10.51 43.71
CA ARG A 87 54.20 11.02 45.03
C ARG A 87 53.02 10.98 45.99
N SER A 88 51.86 11.47 45.56
CA SER A 88 50.63 11.47 46.36
C SER A 88 50.12 10.06 46.64
N PHE A 89 50.14 9.17 45.64
CA PHE A 89 49.75 7.77 45.78
C PHE A 89 50.61 7.02 46.80
N VAL A 90 51.94 7.09 46.67
CA VAL A 90 52.85 6.36 47.57
C VAL A 90 52.82 6.95 48.97
N SER A 91 52.89 8.29 49.11
CA SER A 91 52.83 8.94 50.42
C SER A 91 51.52 8.65 51.16
N GLY A 92 50.42 8.45 50.43
CA GLY A 92 49.11 8.02 50.93
C GLY A 92 49.01 6.57 51.39
N GLY A 93 49.99 5.72 51.06
CA GLY A 93 50.03 4.30 51.47
C GLY A 93 50.23 3.29 50.34
N GLY A 94 50.25 3.75 49.08
CA GLY A 94 50.47 2.91 47.90
C GLY A 94 51.84 2.24 47.87
N ILE A 95 51.93 1.14 47.11
CA ILE A 95 53.23 0.53 46.75
C ILE A 95 53.52 0.89 45.30
N LEU A 96 54.67 1.51 45.04
CA LEU A 96 55.19 1.74 43.71
C LEU A 96 56.30 0.74 43.44
N ILE A 97 56.19 -0.01 42.34
CA ILE A 97 57.17 -0.99 41.88
C ILE A 97 57.73 -0.47 40.56
N VAL A 98 58.94 0.05 40.59
CA VAL A 98 59.63 0.56 39.40
C VAL A 98 60.59 -0.50 38.91
N MET A 99 60.49 -0.85 37.64
CA MET A 99 61.30 -1.90 37.03
C MET A 99 61.99 -1.33 35.81
N ASP A 100 63.32 -1.34 35.83
CA ASP A 100 64.16 -0.68 34.83
C ASP A 100 65.58 -1.22 34.92
N ASP A 101 66.19 -1.50 33.79
CA ASP A 101 67.58 -1.95 33.61
C ASP A 101 68.41 -0.90 32.85
N SER A 102 67.76 -0.02 32.10
CA SER A 102 68.37 0.99 31.22
C SER A 102 68.75 2.30 31.91
N GLY A 103 68.18 2.57 33.09
CA GLY A 103 68.32 3.84 33.80
C GLY A 103 67.29 4.91 33.40
N ALA A 104 66.27 4.57 32.61
CA ALA A 104 65.17 5.46 32.23
C ALA A 104 64.37 5.98 33.44
N SER A 105 64.34 5.22 34.53
CA SER A 105 63.68 5.57 35.79
C SER A 105 64.41 6.66 36.60
N ASN A 106 65.66 6.97 36.29
CA ASN A 106 66.48 7.89 37.10
C ASN A 106 65.91 9.32 37.16
N GLU A 107 65.30 9.81 36.07
CA GLU A 107 64.62 11.11 36.10
C GLU A 107 63.37 11.09 36.99
N LEU A 108 62.61 9.98 36.99
CA LEU A 108 61.50 9.79 37.93
C LEU A 108 61.98 9.78 39.38
N PHE A 109 63.11 9.12 39.67
CA PHE A 109 63.68 9.11 41.03
C PHE A 109 64.09 10.50 41.50
N LYS A 110 64.69 11.33 40.62
CA LYS A 110 64.96 12.75 40.93
C LYS A 110 63.68 13.53 41.22
N LEU A 111 62.64 13.34 40.40
CA LEU A 111 61.34 14.00 40.59
C LEU A 111 60.64 13.57 41.89
N LEU A 112 60.90 12.36 42.39
CA LEU A 112 60.38 11.85 43.65
C LEU A 112 61.32 12.11 44.85
N ASP A 113 62.47 12.74 44.64
CA ASP A 113 63.51 12.97 45.66
C ASP A 113 64.00 11.65 46.31
N LEU A 114 64.29 10.66 45.45
CA LEU A 114 64.77 9.34 45.82
C LEU A 114 66.25 9.19 45.50
N GLU A 115 67.07 8.93 46.53
CA GLU A 115 68.51 8.65 46.41
C GLU A 115 68.77 7.21 45.96
N VAL A 116 68.35 6.89 44.73
CA VAL A 116 68.58 5.60 44.08
C VAL A 116 68.84 5.81 42.60
N ARG A 117 69.69 4.96 42.03
CA ARG A 117 70.04 4.99 40.63
C ARG A 117 70.07 3.58 40.05
N VAL A 118 69.41 3.41 38.91
CA VAL A 118 69.58 2.23 38.05
C VAL A 118 70.70 2.54 37.06
N ASN A 119 71.67 1.62 36.97
CA ASN A 119 72.74 1.67 36.00
C ASN A 119 72.52 0.62 34.92
N ASN A 120 72.74 1.03 33.66
CA ASN A 120 72.71 0.17 32.49
C ASN A 120 74.01 -0.65 32.35
N PHE A 121 74.28 -1.45 33.38
CA PHE A 121 75.43 -2.34 33.46
C PHE A 121 74.89 -3.77 33.54
N THR A 122 75.03 -4.51 32.44
CA THR A 122 74.55 -5.88 32.35
C THR A 122 75.33 -6.79 33.29
N VAL A 123 74.62 -7.46 34.18
CA VAL A 123 75.21 -8.41 35.12
C VAL A 123 75.18 -9.82 34.53
N ALA A 124 76.32 -10.49 34.56
CA ALA A 124 76.45 -11.91 34.24
C ALA A 124 76.84 -12.71 35.49
N ASP A 125 76.24 -13.88 35.68
CA ASP A 125 76.61 -14.84 36.73
C ASP A 125 76.93 -16.22 36.12
N PRO A 126 78.19 -16.64 36.08
CA PRO A 126 78.56 -17.92 35.48
C PRO A 126 78.11 -19.13 36.32
N ILE A 127 77.81 -18.94 37.62
CA ILE A 127 77.57 -20.01 38.58
C ILE A 127 76.08 -20.07 39.00
N TYR A 128 75.53 -18.97 39.53
CA TYR A 128 74.15 -18.90 40.00
C TYR A 128 73.24 -18.36 38.90
N ARG A 129 72.90 -19.24 37.97
CA ARG A 129 72.11 -18.93 36.78
C ARG A 129 71.14 -20.04 36.41
N LEU A 130 70.12 -19.71 35.64
CA LEU A 130 69.18 -20.69 35.12
C LEU A 130 69.78 -21.50 33.95
N LYS A 131 70.16 -20.81 32.85
CA LYS A 131 70.69 -21.43 31.62
C LYS A 131 71.81 -20.63 30.96
N SER A 132 71.77 -19.31 31.09
CA SER A 132 72.72 -18.35 30.51
C SER A 132 73.33 -17.52 31.63
N PRO A 133 74.59 -17.03 31.55
CA PRO A 133 75.14 -16.12 32.56
C PRO A 133 74.28 -14.87 32.74
N TYR A 134 73.61 -14.42 31.67
CA TYR A 134 72.69 -13.28 31.68
C TYR A 134 71.29 -13.59 32.23
N LEU A 135 71.07 -14.82 32.71
CA LEU A 135 69.86 -15.21 33.46
C LEU A 135 70.22 -15.54 34.93
N PRO A 136 70.78 -14.56 35.69
CA PRO A 136 71.22 -14.84 37.06
C PRO A 136 70.02 -15.14 37.96
N VAL A 137 70.22 -16.06 38.91
CA VAL A 137 69.22 -16.42 39.92
C VAL A 137 69.61 -15.78 41.23
N VAL A 138 68.75 -14.92 41.76
CA VAL A 138 68.99 -14.16 42.98
C VAL A 138 68.06 -14.58 44.10
N LYS A 139 68.61 -14.66 45.31
CA LYS A 139 67.81 -14.89 46.52
C LYS A 139 67.16 -13.59 46.95
N VAL A 140 65.83 -13.61 46.99
CA VAL A 140 65.03 -12.46 47.41
C VAL A 140 64.45 -12.72 48.80
N ARG A 141 64.53 -11.71 49.68
CA ARG A 141 63.88 -11.73 50.99
C ARG A 141 63.07 -10.45 51.20
N VAL A 142 61.74 -10.57 51.19
CA VAL A 142 60.83 -9.43 51.34
C VAL A 142 59.51 -9.84 52.00
N GLY A 143 59.03 -9.06 52.97
CA GLY A 143 57.69 -9.26 53.55
C GLY A 143 57.44 -10.63 54.19
N GLY A 144 58.50 -11.30 54.68
CA GLY A 144 58.42 -12.67 55.22
C GLY A 144 58.43 -13.77 54.17
N TRP A 145 58.46 -13.42 52.88
CA TRP A 145 58.68 -14.35 51.77
C TRP A 145 60.18 -14.43 51.43
N GLU A 146 60.67 -15.64 51.22
CA GLU A 146 62.01 -15.94 50.72
C GLU A 146 61.89 -16.91 49.53
N GLY A 147 62.59 -16.60 48.44
CA GLY A 147 62.59 -17.42 47.24
C GLY A 147 63.66 -17.01 46.24
N ASP A 148 63.93 -17.91 45.30
CA ASP A 148 64.84 -17.67 44.18
C ASP A 148 64.06 -16.98 43.05
N VAL A 149 64.59 -15.88 42.51
CA VAL A 149 64.01 -15.12 41.40
C VAL A 149 64.99 -15.13 40.24
N VAL A 150 64.48 -15.45 39.05
CA VAL A 150 65.25 -15.43 37.81
C VAL A 150 65.17 -14.03 37.20
N LEU A 151 66.34 -13.46 36.92
CA LEU A 151 66.52 -12.21 36.20
C LEU A 151 66.85 -12.48 34.72
N ASP A 152 66.73 -11.48 33.85
CA ASP A 152 67.11 -11.51 32.44
C ASP A 152 67.75 -10.19 32.02
N ILE A 153 69.04 -10.24 31.68
CA ILE A 153 69.86 -9.08 31.27
C ILE A 153 69.77 -7.94 32.31
N ALA A 154 69.72 -8.29 33.60
CA ALA A 154 69.56 -7.30 34.65
C ALA A 154 70.67 -6.25 34.70
N GLY A 155 70.26 -5.01 34.95
CA GLY A 155 71.13 -3.91 35.33
C GLY A 155 71.61 -4.01 36.77
N THR A 156 72.22 -2.93 37.27
CA THR A 156 72.61 -2.80 38.69
C THR A 156 71.94 -1.62 39.36
N LEU A 157 71.81 -1.71 40.68
CA LEU A 157 71.20 -0.69 41.52
C LEU A 157 72.23 -0.06 42.46
N GLU A 158 72.38 1.25 42.37
CA GLU A 158 73.08 2.07 43.35
C GLU A 158 72.06 2.73 44.27
N ALA A 159 71.92 2.20 45.49
CA ALA A 159 71.11 2.82 46.53
C ALA A 159 72.04 3.50 47.54
N ALA A 160 72.16 4.83 47.45
CA ALA A 160 73.18 5.61 48.17
C ALA A 160 72.77 6.03 49.60
N GLY A 161 71.53 5.76 50.03
CA GLY A 161 70.99 6.20 51.34
C GLY A 161 70.86 5.09 52.38
N ARG A 162 70.99 5.43 53.68
CA ARG A 162 70.82 4.49 54.82
C ARG A 162 69.40 3.91 54.95
N ASP A 163 68.42 4.49 54.26
CA ASP A 163 67.00 4.12 54.35
C ASP A 163 66.56 3.08 53.31
N TRP A 164 67.44 2.71 52.37
CA TRP A 164 67.17 1.68 51.39
C TRP A 164 67.53 0.30 51.93
N VAL A 165 66.56 -0.61 51.86
CA VAL A 165 66.74 -2.01 52.22
C VAL A 165 66.90 -2.81 50.94
N VAL A 166 68.11 -3.31 50.68
CA VAL A 166 68.39 -4.20 49.55
C VAL A 166 67.79 -5.57 49.83
N VAL A 167 66.87 -6.01 48.97
CA VAL A 167 66.13 -7.29 49.10
C VAL A 167 66.68 -8.38 48.19
N ALA A 168 67.48 -8.03 47.19
CA ALA A 168 68.11 -8.97 46.28
C ALA A 168 69.51 -8.49 45.88
N ARG A 169 70.47 -9.42 45.91
CA ARG A 169 71.83 -9.24 45.39
C ARG A 169 72.21 -10.40 44.49
N THR A 170 73.03 -10.12 43.48
CA THR A 170 73.68 -11.17 42.69
C THR A 170 74.72 -11.91 43.53
N SER A 171 75.29 -13.01 43.01
CA SER A 171 76.31 -13.75 43.76
C SER A 171 77.66 -13.01 43.77
N GLY A 172 78.56 -13.41 44.67
CA GLY A 172 79.94 -12.93 44.67
C GLY A 172 80.76 -13.38 43.44
N PHE A 173 80.21 -14.26 42.60
CA PHE A 173 80.83 -14.72 41.35
C PHE A 173 80.32 -13.98 40.12
N SER A 174 79.27 -13.16 40.28
CA SER A 174 78.79 -12.32 39.20
C SER A 174 79.80 -11.22 38.83
N TYR A 175 79.73 -10.71 37.62
CA TYR A 175 80.51 -9.58 37.15
C TYR A 175 79.65 -8.68 36.24
N ILE A 176 80.07 -7.43 36.10
CA ILE A 176 79.47 -6.52 35.11
C ILE A 176 80.20 -6.72 33.79
N ASP A 177 79.47 -7.14 32.77
CA ASP A 177 79.98 -7.29 31.41
C ASP A 177 79.90 -5.93 30.70
N THR A 178 81.00 -5.18 30.77
CA THR A 178 81.09 -3.80 30.28
C THR A 178 81.29 -3.72 28.77
N ASN A 179 81.86 -4.78 28.17
CA ASN A 179 82.21 -4.83 26.75
C ASN A 179 81.26 -5.73 25.94
N GLY A 180 80.41 -6.51 26.60
CA GLY A 180 79.41 -7.39 26.01
C GLY A 180 79.98 -8.70 25.44
N ASP A 181 81.17 -9.12 25.84
CA ASP A 181 81.85 -10.30 25.29
C ASP A 181 81.50 -11.62 26.03
N GLY A 182 80.80 -11.53 27.16
CA GLY A 182 80.36 -12.68 27.93
C GLY A 182 81.46 -13.40 28.69
N THR A 183 82.61 -12.77 28.89
CA THR A 183 83.73 -13.23 29.71
C THR A 183 84.09 -12.21 30.78
N HIS A 184 84.68 -12.64 31.89
CA HIS A 184 85.04 -11.73 32.98
C HIS A 184 86.46 -11.19 32.78
N ASP A 185 86.56 -9.92 32.39
CA ASP A 185 87.84 -9.25 32.18
C ASP A 185 88.46 -8.71 33.48
N ILE A 186 89.78 -8.51 33.48
CA ILE A 186 90.56 -8.08 34.68
C ILE A 186 90.05 -6.75 35.28
N PHE A 187 89.49 -5.86 34.46
CA PHE A 187 89.01 -4.54 34.90
C PHE A 187 87.51 -4.49 35.16
N GLU A 188 86.80 -5.59 34.96
CA GLU A 188 85.37 -5.65 35.17
C GLU A 188 85.02 -5.86 36.64
N PRO A 189 84.11 -5.03 37.20
CA PRO A 189 83.70 -5.16 38.58
C PRO A 189 83.14 -6.56 38.88
N SER A 190 83.54 -7.14 40.01
CA SER A 190 82.93 -8.36 40.55
C SER A 190 81.83 -8.02 41.57
N GLY A 191 80.83 -8.89 41.63
CA GLY A 191 79.71 -8.78 42.55
C GLY A 191 80.09 -9.07 44.00
N PRO A 192 79.11 -9.04 44.92
CA PRO A 192 77.66 -9.00 44.66
C PRO A 192 77.15 -7.58 44.33
N PHE A 193 76.29 -7.48 43.32
CA PHE A 193 75.60 -6.24 42.94
C PHE A 193 74.18 -6.22 43.52
N SER A 194 73.71 -5.05 43.93
CA SER A 194 72.31 -4.88 44.33
C SER A 194 71.44 -4.83 43.08
N VAL A 195 70.34 -5.58 43.08
CA VAL A 195 69.44 -5.66 41.91
C VAL A 195 67.98 -5.41 42.28
N ALA A 196 67.63 -5.49 43.56
CA ALA A 196 66.35 -4.98 44.04
C ALA A 196 66.49 -4.40 45.43
N ALA A 197 65.85 -3.27 45.66
CA ALA A 197 65.78 -2.62 46.97
C ALA A 197 64.42 -1.94 47.15
N PHE A 198 64.10 -1.63 48.40
CA PHE A 198 62.94 -0.79 48.70
C PHE A 198 63.26 0.25 49.76
N LYS A 199 62.48 1.33 49.75
CA LYS A 199 62.50 2.37 50.76
C LYS A 199 61.07 2.71 51.16
N ARG A 200 60.86 3.02 52.43
CA ARG A 200 59.60 3.58 52.90
C ARG A 200 59.46 5.03 52.41
N TYR A 201 58.32 5.36 51.83
CA TYR A 201 58.05 6.70 51.30
C TYR A 201 56.68 7.19 51.78
N GLY A 202 56.68 8.11 52.75
CA GLY A 202 55.47 8.48 53.49
C GLY A 202 54.85 7.27 54.21
N LYS A 203 53.58 6.95 53.92
CA LYS A 203 52.89 5.77 54.46
C LYS A 203 53.06 4.51 53.61
N GLY A 204 53.59 4.64 52.39
CA GLY A 204 53.76 3.55 51.43
C GLY A 204 55.22 3.12 51.26
N TYR A 205 55.48 2.41 50.16
CA TYR A 205 56.81 1.89 49.82
C TYR A 205 57.10 2.08 48.34
N VAL A 206 58.37 2.34 48.02
CA VAL A 206 58.90 2.30 46.66
C VAL A 206 59.86 1.12 46.57
N PHE A 207 59.56 0.19 45.67
CA PHE A 207 60.43 -0.89 45.25
C PHE A 207 61.08 -0.52 43.92
N VAL A 208 62.38 -0.76 43.82
CA VAL A 208 63.12 -0.62 42.57
C VAL A 208 63.75 -1.97 42.26
N VAL A 209 63.53 -2.46 41.06
CA VAL A 209 64.07 -3.72 40.52
C VAL A 209 64.84 -3.37 39.27
N SER A 210 66.11 -3.77 39.19
CA SER A 210 66.99 -3.43 38.06
C SER A 210 66.77 -4.29 36.81
N ASP A 211 65.55 -4.80 36.64
CA ASP A 211 65.16 -5.76 35.61
C ASP A 211 63.64 -5.67 35.33
N PRO A 212 63.23 -5.17 34.15
CA PRO A 212 61.82 -5.13 33.72
C PRO A 212 61.27 -6.48 33.24
N ASP A 213 62.14 -7.43 32.93
CA ASP A 213 61.83 -8.71 32.30
C ASP A 213 61.33 -9.76 33.28
N ILE A 214 61.55 -9.62 34.59
CA ILE A 214 61.16 -10.64 35.59
C ILE A 214 59.68 -11.07 35.53
N PHE A 215 58.79 -10.27 34.91
CA PHE A 215 57.37 -10.57 34.73
C PHE A 215 56.91 -10.81 33.29
N ILE A 216 57.82 -10.93 32.31
CA ILE A 216 57.45 -11.33 30.95
C ILE A 216 56.91 -12.75 30.92
N ASN A 217 56.19 -13.09 29.85
CA ASN A 217 55.49 -14.36 29.68
C ASN A 217 56.42 -15.57 29.90
N SER A 218 57.69 -15.50 29.49
CA SER A 218 58.65 -16.60 29.68
C SER A 218 59.21 -16.73 31.09
N LEU A 219 59.14 -15.69 31.93
CA LEU A 219 59.81 -15.66 33.24
C LEU A 219 58.84 -15.65 34.42
N ILE A 220 57.64 -15.05 34.28
CA ILE A 220 56.69 -14.91 35.40
C ILE A 220 56.31 -16.25 36.06
N GLY A 221 56.29 -17.33 35.26
CA GLY A 221 55.99 -18.69 35.73
C GLY A 221 57.20 -19.51 36.19
N LEU A 222 58.42 -18.96 36.13
CA LEU A 222 59.66 -19.63 36.54
C LEU A 222 60.00 -19.31 38.00
N GLU A 223 60.56 -20.31 38.69
CA GLU A 223 61.02 -20.22 40.08
C GLU A 223 60.04 -19.44 40.99
N GLY A 224 60.51 -18.39 41.66
CA GLY A 224 59.76 -17.54 42.56
C GLY A 224 59.23 -16.24 41.94
N ASN A 225 59.32 -16.00 40.63
CA ASN A 225 59.01 -14.69 40.02
C ASN A 225 57.58 -14.21 40.32
N ALA A 226 56.55 -15.03 40.08
CA ALA A 226 55.18 -14.70 40.49
C ALA A 226 55.00 -14.60 42.02
N GLY A 227 55.79 -15.33 42.80
CA GLY A 227 55.80 -15.24 44.27
C GLY A 227 56.33 -13.90 44.76
N PHE A 228 57.40 -13.40 44.13
CA PHE A 228 57.97 -12.09 44.40
C PHE A 228 56.96 -10.96 44.13
N LEU A 229 56.23 -11.00 43.01
CA LEU A 229 55.17 -10.02 42.73
C LEU A 229 54.12 -10.00 43.85
N LYS A 230 53.65 -11.17 44.29
CA LYS A 230 52.66 -11.28 45.38
C LYS A 230 53.21 -10.74 46.70
N ALA A 231 54.47 -11.02 47.00
CA ALA A 231 55.12 -10.57 48.21
C ALA A 231 55.28 -9.03 48.23
N VAL A 232 55.76 -8.45 47.13
CA VAL A 232 55.91 -6.99 46.99
C VAL A 232 54.56 -6.28 46.96
N ALA A 233 53.54 -6.86 46.31
CA ALA A 233 52.19 -6.30 46.30
C ALA A 233 51.51 -6.37 47.68
N SER A 234 51.97 -7.21 48.60
CA SER A 234 51.44 -7.34 49.96
C SER A 234 49.90 -7.55 50.01
N GLY A 235 49.37 -8.36 49.09
CA GLY A 235 47.93 -8.67 49.00
C GLY A 235 47.06 -7.54 48.44
N ARG A 236 47.66 -6.49 47.85
CA ARG A 236 46.95 -5.36 47.25
C ARG A 236 46.55 -5.64 45.81
N GLU A 237 45.57 -4.87 45.32
CA GLU A 237 45.24 -4.85 43.90
C GLU A 237 46.40 -4.23 43.12
N VAL A 238 46.89 -4.96 42.11
CA VAL A 238 48.06 -4.53 41.33
C VAL A 238 47.58 -3.87 40.05
N LEU A 239 48.09 -2.67 39.81
CA LEU A 239 47.92 -1.90 38.60
C LEU A 239 49.19 -1.99 37.75
N LEU A 240 49.04 -1.97 36.44
CA LEU A 240 50.16 -1.88 35.48
C LEU A 240 50.03 -0.57 34.71
N ASP A 241 51.04 0.27 34.77
CA ASP A 241 51.14 1.42 33.90
C ASP A 241 51.33 0.97 32.45
N VAL A 242 50.31 1.21 31.62
CA VAL A 242 50.35 0.93 30.17
C VAL A 242 50.62 2.19 29.35
N LYS A 243 50.68 3.36 29.99
CA LYS A 243 50.89 4.65 29.31
C LYS A 243 52.34 4.80 28.86
N HIS A 244 53.29 4.43 29.71
CA HIS A 244 54.72 4.57 29.46
C HIS A 244 55.35 3.33 28.79
N LEU A 245 54.53 2.38 28.33
CA LEU A 245 54.97 1.28 27.48
C LEU A 245 55.04 1.70 26.01
N ASN A 246 55.90 1.06 25.22
CA ASN A 246 56.01 1.27 23.77
C ASN A 246 54.95 0.51 22.97
N LEU A 247 53.67 0.78 23.27
CA LEU A 247 52.54 0.13 22.59
C LEU A 247 52.32 0.68 21.17
N PRO A 248 52.24 -0.20 20.14
CA PRO A 248 51.85 0.20 18.79
C PRO A 248 50.40 0.72 18.76
N LEU A 249 50.05 1.46 17.71
CA LEU A 249 48.72 2.07 17.59
C LEU A 249 47.58 1.05 17.75
N VAL A 250 47.74 -0.16 17.19
CA VAL A 250 46.76 -1.24 17.28
C VAL A 250 46.51 -1.66 18.73
N ASP A 251 47.56 -1.79 19.54
CA ASP A 251 47.47 -2.15 20.95
C ASP A 251 46.89 -1.00 21.78
N ARG A 252 47.23 0.26 21.46
CA ARG A 252 46.60 1.43 22.09
C ARG A 252 45.10 1.49 21.80
N VAL A 253 44.68 1.17 20.58
CA VAL A 253 43.26 1.08 20.20
C VAL A 253 42.59 -0.10 20.92
N ARG A 254 43.22 -1.27 21.00
CA ARG A 254 42.73 -2.43 21.76
C ARG A 254 42.59 -2.12 23.24
N ASP A 255 43.49 -1.31 23.79
CA ASP A 255 43.46 -0.89 25.18
C ASP A 255 42.36 0.14 25.49
N LEU A 256 42.06 1.05 24.56
CA LEU A 256 40.94 1.98 24.64
C LEU A 256 39.59 1.28 24.44
N VAL A 257 39.55 0.36 23.49
CA VAL A 257 38.40 -0.45 23.13
C VAL A 257 38.50 -1.76 23.91
N LYS A 258 38.26 -1.72 25.23
CA LYS A 258 38.17 -2.96 26.02
C LYS A 258 37.35 -4.00 25.23
N PRO A 259 37.80 -5.26 25.12
CA PRO A 259 36.96 -6.34 24.66
C PRO A 259 35.91 -6.58 25.74
N SER A 260 34.81 -5.83 25.68
CA SER A 260 33.54 -6.50 25.88
C SER A 260 33.42 -7.45 24.69
N GLU A 261 33.01 -8.70 24.92
CA GLU A 261 32.63 -9.68 23.89
C GLU A 261 31.79 -9.06 22.74
N ALA A 262 31.21 -7.89 22.99
CA ALA A 262 30.42 -7.10 22.08
C ALA A 262 31.14 -6.53 20.84
N VAL A 263 32.46 -6.32 20.71
CA VAL A 263 32.96 -5.59 19.50
C VAL A 263 33.00 -6.48 18.26
N GLY A 264 33.62 -7.67 18.34
CA GLY A 264 33.59 -8.67 17.27
C GLY A 264 32.17 -9.17 16.98
N VAL A 265 31.37 -9.35 18.04
CA VAL A 265 29.97 -9.74 17.91
C VAL A 265 29.11 -8.59 17.33
N ARG A 266 29.36 -7.32 17.66
CA ARG A 266 28.66 -6.15 17.06
C ARG A 266 29.03 -5.95 15.59
N ALA A 267 30.28 -6.19 15.23
CA ALA A 267 30.71 -6.13 13.83
C ALA A 267 30.04 -7.25 13.00
N LEU A 268 29.97 -8.47 13.54
CA LEU A 268 29.23 -9.59 12.96
C LEU A 268 27.71 -9.34 12.93
N GLN A 269 27.14 -8.72 13.98
CA GLN A 269 25.73 -8.32 14.05
C GLN A 269 25.39 -7.34 12.91
N VAL A 270 26.19 -6.29 12.72
CA VAL A 270 25.99 -5.30 11.65
C VAL A 270 26.15 -5.95 10.27
N ALA A 271 27.12 -6.85 10.11
CA ALA A 271 27.32 -7.59 8.86
C ALA A 271 26.14 -8.51 8.52
N VAL A 272 25.60 -9.27 9.48
CA VAL A 272 24.44 -10.17 9.30
C VAL A 272 23.15 -9.36 9.05
N LEU A 273 22.96 -8.24 9.74
CA LEU A 273 21.83 -7.31 9.56
C LEU A 273 21.83 -6.64 8.18
N ILE A 274 22.98 -6.56 7.51
CA ILE A 274 23.12 -5.99 6.16
C ILE A 274 23.14 -7.08 5.07
N ALA A 275 23.79 -8.22 5.33
CA ALA A 275 23.96 -9.33 4.38
C ALA A 275 22.66 -10.06 4.05
N LEU A 276 21.77 -10.27 5.02
CA LEU A 276 20.50 -10.98 4.80
C LEU A 276 19.49 -10.19 3.96
N PRO A 277 19.24 -8.90 4.21
CA PRO A 277 18.41 -8.07 3.33
C PRO A 277 18.98 -7.92 1.92
N THR A 278 20.32 -7.84 1.77
CA THR A 278 20.99 -7.72 0.46
C THR A 278 20.98 -9.03 -0.32
N ALA A 279 21.23 -10.18 0.31
CA ALA A 279 21.07 -11.50 -0.32
C ALA A 279 19.62 -11.77 -0.73
N PHE A 280 18.64 -11.33 0.07
CA PHE A 280 17.23 -11.52 -0.23
C PHE A 280 16.72 -10.58 -1.35
N LEU A 281 17.31 -9.39 -1.53
CA LEU A 281 17.07 -8.52 -2.69
C LEU A 281 17.55 -9.15 -4.01
N ALA A 282 18.53 -10.06 -3.96
CA ALA A 282 19.00 -10.84 -5.11
C ALA A 282 18.05 -11.99 -5.48
N VAL A 283 17.30 -12.53 -4.52
CA VAL A 283 16.29 -13.58 -4.75
C VAL A 283 14.98 -12.95 -5.20
N ARG A 284 14.67 -13.03 -6.50
CA ARG A 284 13.35 -12.63 -7.02
C ARG A 284 12.28 -13.64 -6.58
N PRO A 285 11.23 -13.23 -5.84
CA PRO A 285 10.08 -14.11 -5.63
C PRO A 285 9.35 -14.29 -6.97
N ARG A 286 9.31 -15.53 -7.46
CA ARG A 286 8.46 -15.97 -8.56
C ARG A 286 7.04 -16.17 -8.00
N GLY A 287 6.09 -15.30 -8.36
CA GLY A 287 4.65 -15.59 -8.20
C GLY A 287 3.75 -14.45 -7.67
N GLY A 288 2.99 -13.84 -8.57
CA GLY A 288 1.51 -13.84 -8.58
C GLY A 288 0.67 -13.23 -7.44
N GLY A 289 1.22 -12.77 -6.33
CA GLY A 289 0.46 -12.06 -5.27
C GLY A 289 1.01 -10.67 -5.04
N VAL A 290 0.15 -9.66 -4.87
CA VAL A 290 0.57 -8.27 -4.59
C VAL A 290 1.02 -8.11 -3.13
N VAL A 291 2.00 -8.91 -2.71
CA VAL A 291 2.68 -8.78 -1.43
C VAL A 291 3.79 -7.76 -1.58
N GLY A 292 3.87 -6.78 -0.69
CA GLY A 292 4.95 -5.79 -0.68
C GLY A 292 6.28 -6.48 -0.42
N LYS A 293 7.33 -6.13 -1.18
CA LYS A 293 8.71 -6.59 -0.90
C LYS A 293 9.15 -6.26 0.53
N SER A 294 8.58 -5.21 1.11
CA SER A 294 8.69 -4.80 2.50
C SER A 294 8.27 -5.90 3.49
N LEU A 295 7.18 -6.64 3.24
CA LEU A 295 6.72 -7.72 4.14
C LEU A 295 7.71 -8.86 4.24
N TYR A 296 8.28 -9.28 3.11
CA TYR A 296 9.31 -10.30 3.12
C TYR A 296 10.57 -9.82 3.83
N LEU A 297 11.00 -8.58 3.59
CA LEU A 297 12.18 -7.99 4.25
C LEU A 297 11.99 -7.89 5.77
N ALA A 298 10.84 -7.40 6.23
CA ALA A 298 10.54 -7.29 7.66
C ALA A 298 10.51 -8.67 8.36
N ASN A 299 9.91 -9.68 7.73
CA ASN A 299 9.90 -11.03 8.29
C ASN A 299 11.28 -11.70 8.25
N ALA A 300 12.07 -11.51 7.19
CA ALA A 300 13.45 -12.00 7.15
C ALA A 300 14.29 -11.34 8.25
N TYR A 301 14.10 -10.04 8.48
CA TYR A 301 14.75 -9.31 9.56
C TYR A 301 14.35 -9.85 10.94
N ILE A 302 13.04 -10.02 11.20
CA ILE A 302 12.55 -10.61 12.45
C ILE A 302 13.05 -12.04 12.65
N ALA A 303 13.04 -12.88 11.61
CA ALA A 303 13.58 -14.24 11.71
C ALA A 303 15.07 -14.25 12.10
N SER A 304 15.84 -13.35 11.50
CA SER A 304 17.27 -13.20 11.77
C SER A 304 17.51 -12.72 13.20
N LEU A 305 16.74 -11.73 13.65
CA LEU A 305 16.83 -11.18 15.00
C LEU A 305 16.41 -12.21 16.07
N THR A 306 15.35 -13.00 15.79
CA THR A 306 14.90 -14.08 16.68
C THR A 306 15.91 -15.21 16.76
N THR A 307 16.45 -15.66 15.63
CA THR A 307 17.48 -16.71 15.59
C THR A 307 18.72 -16.28 16.35
N TYR A 308 19.14 -15.02 16.18
CA TYR A 308 20.24 -14.41 16.93
C TYR A 308 19.95 -14.38 18.44
N TYR A 309 18.76 -13.94 18.85
CA TYR A 309 18.40 -13.87 20.26
C TYR A 309 18.39 -15.26 20.91
N VAL A 310 17.80 -16.27 20.26
CA VAL A 310 17.82 -17.65 20.75
C VAL A 310 19.25 -18.18 20.86
N ALA A 311 20.10 -17.94 19.86
CA ALA A 311 21.47 -18.43 19.84
C ALA A 311 22.37 -17.80 20.92
N THR A 312 22.11 -16.55 21.29
CA THR A 312 22.93 -15.79 22.26
C THR A 312 22.42 -15.87 23.70
N SER A 313 21.10 -15.98 23.90
CA SER A 313 20.50 -16.05 25.23
C SER A 313 20.20 -17.48 25.69
N GLY A 314 20.15 -18.44 24.78
CA GLY A 314 19.62 -19.77 25.04
C GLY A 314 18.10 -19.80 25.30
N ASP A 315 17.39 -18.67 25.17
CA ASP A 315 15.96 -18.59 25.43
C ASP A 315 15.14 -19.20 24.27
N LEU A 316 14.84 -20.49 24.39
CA LEU A 316 13.97 -21.21 23.46
C LEU A 316 12.53 -20.65 23.43
N MET A 317 12.09 -19.88 24.43
CA MET A 317 10.76 -19.26 24.45
C MET A 317 10.60 -18.15 23.39
N ALA A 318 11.67 -17.74 22.72
CA ALA A 318 11.62 -16.83 21.58
C ALA A 318 11.33 -17.51 20.23
N LEU A 319 11.41 -18.85 20.13
CA LEU A 319 11.10 -19.58 18.90
C LEU A 319 9.69 -19.31 18.32
N PRO A 320 8.62 -19.11 19.13
CA PRO A 320 7.31 -18.71 18.62
C PRO A 320 7.31 -17.40 17.82
N LEU A 321 8.31 -16.54 17.96
CA LEU A 321 8.42 -15.31 17.15
C LEU A 321 8.71 -15.59 15.67
N LEU A 322 9.20 -16.79 15.34
CA LEU A 322 9.32 -17.26 13.96
C LEU A 322 7.96 -17.56 13.31
N ALA A 323 6.85 -17.53 14.06
CA ALA A 323 5.51 -17.75 13.51
C ALA A 323 5.14 -16.72 12.44
N GLY A 324 5.60 -15.46 12.54
CA GLY A 324 5.41 -14.44 11.51
C GLY A 324 6.07 -14.83 10.17
N PRO A 325 7.40 -15.09 10.17
CA PRO A 325 8.13 -15.60 9.01
C PRO A 325 7.55 -16.89 8.42
N VAL A 326 7.19 -17.86 9.27
CA VAL A 326 6.55 -19.12 8.85
C VAL A 326 5.19 -18.84 8.20
N ALA A 327 4.39 -17.92 8.76
CA ALA A 327 3.12 -17.52 8.15
C ALA A 327 3.31 -16.88 6.76
N VAL A 328 4.40 -16.14 6.51
CA VAL A 328 4.73 -15.65 5.16
C VAL A 328 5.04 -16.80 4.21
N MET A 329 5.85 -17.78 4.64
CA MET A 329 6.16 -18.96 3.82
C MET A 329 4.91 -19.76 3.45
N LEU A 330 3.98 -19.90 4.41
CA LEU A 330 2.68 -20.53 4.22
C LEU A 330 1.65 -19.64 3.49
N ARG A 331 2.07 -18.46 3.01
CA ARG A 331 1.21 -17.47 2.31
C ARG A 331 0.04 -16.95 3.16
N ARG A 332 0.12 -17.05 4.50
CA ARG A 332 -0.83 -16.50 5.48
C ARG A 332 -0.46 -15.07 5.88
N TYR A 333 -0.42 -14.18 4.90
CA TYR A 333 0.11 -12.82 5.06
C TYR A 333 -0.63 -11.95 6.10
N ARG A 334 -1.95 -12.12 6.27
CA ARG A 334 -2.72 -11.41 7.31
C ARG A 334 -2.29 -11.80 8.73
N VAL A 335 -1.91 -13.06 8.92
CA VAL A 335 -1.43 -13.56 10.21
C VAL A 335 0.00 -13.07 10.44
N SER A 336 0.88 -13.13 9.44
CA SER A 336 2.24 -12.59 9.52
C SER A 336 2.25 -11.11 9.93
N TRP A 337 1.38 -10.31 9.31
CA TRP A 337 1.18 -8.90 9.64
C TRP A 337 0.94 -8.68 11.14
N ALA A 338 -0.02 -9.41 11.72
CA ALA A 338 -0.39 -9.29 13.13
C ALA A 338 0.72 -9.73 14.10
N LEU A 339 1.69 -10.52 13.65
CA LEU A 339 2.74 -11.11 14.48
C LEU A 339 4.06 -10.31 14.47
N LEU A 340 4.26 -9.41 13.50
CA LEU A 340 5.52 -8.65 13.37
C LEU A 340 5.77 -7.68 14.53
N LEU A 341 4.77 -6.89 14.92
CA LEU A 341 4.93 -5.92 16.00
C LEU A 341 5.07 -6.61 17.38
N PRO A 342 4.28 -7.65 17.72
CA PRO A 342 4.53 -8.45 18.92
C PRO A 342 5.93 -9.09 18.96
N ALA A 343 6.45 -9.56 17.81
CA ALA A 343 7.80 -10.12 17.74
C ALA A 343 8.89 -9.06 17.95
N ALA A 344 8.74 -7.89 17.34
CA ALA A 344 9.62 -6.74 17.58
C ALA A 344 9.56 -6.29 19.06
N ALA A 345 8.36 -6.25 19.65
CA ALA A 345 8.16 -5.92 21.04
C ALA A 345 8.84 -6.95 21.97
N TYR A 346 8.57 -8.25 21.81
CA TYR A 346 9.20 -9.29 22.62
C TYR A 346 10.74 -9.20 22.59
N MET A 347 11.33 -9.04 21.40
CA MET A 347 12.78 -8.87 21.27
C MET A 347 13.26 -7.54 21.90
N GLY A 348 12.41 -6.52 21.92
CA GLY A 348 12.65 -5.25 22.59
C GLY A 348 12.62 -5.29 24.12
N ARG A 349 12.27 -6.42 24.78
CA ARG A 349 12.43 -6.61 26.23
C ARG A 349 13.90 -6.58 26.67
N VAL A 350 14.80 -6.84 25.75
CA VAL A 350 16.25 -6.90 25.98
C VAL A 350 16.88 -5.62 25.45
N ALA A 351 17.45 -4.82 26.35
CA ALA A 351 17.93 -3.46 26.06
C ALA A 351 18.79 -3.31 24.77
N PRO A 352 19.76 -4.19 24.48
CA PRO A 352 20.52 -4.10 23.22
C PRO A 352 19.71 -4.46 21.96
N LEU A 353 18.65 -5.28 22.09
CA LEU A 353 17.81 -5.69 20.97
C LEU A 353 16.64 -4.71 20.70
N THR A 354 16.28 -3.86 21.66
CA THR A 354 15.28 -2.79 21.48
C THR A 354 15.67 -1.85 20.35
N TYR A 355 16.95 -1.47 20.27
CA TYR A 355 17.48 -0.63 19.20
C TYR A 355 17.48 -1.32 17.83
N LEU A 356 17.61 -2.65 17.82
CA LEU A 356 17.57 -3.46 16.61
C LEU A 356 16.12 -3.75 16.18
N ALA A 357 15.13 -3.70 17.07
CA ALA A 357 13.72 -3.86 16.69
C ALA A 357 13.10 -2.58 16.08
N LEU A 358 13.69 -1.41 16.35
CA LEU A 358 13.21 -0.09 15.90
C LEU A 358 13.00 0.04 14.37
N PRO A 359 13.91 -0.42 13.49
CA PRO A 359 13.70 -0.36 12.05
C PRO A 359 12.44 -1.11 11.59
N VAL A 360 12.12 -2.26 12.20
CA VAL A 360 10.88 -3.01 11.89
C VAL A 360 9.67 -2.25 12.41
N ALA A 361 9.74 -1.68 13.62
CA ALA A 361 8.66 -0.88 14.18
C ALA A 361 8.34 0.38 13.34
N ILE A 362 9.36 1.05 12.81
CA ILE A 362 9.24 2.21 11.91
C ILE A 362 8.70 1.81 10.54
N ALA A 363 9.20 0.69 9.98
CA ALA A 363 8.78 0.20 8.68
C ALA A 363 7.45 -0.56 8.73
N TYR A 364 6.94 -0.89 9.91
CA TYR A 364 5.72 -1.66 10.14
C TYR A 364 4.54 -1.22 9.25
N PRO A 365 4.15 0.06 9.14
CA PRO A 365 3.06 0.49 8.26
C PRO A 365 3.27 0.21 6.76
N LEU A 366 4.51 0.02 6.32
CA LEU A 366 4.87 -0.29 4.92
C LEU A 366 4.77 -1.79 4.59
N VAL A 367 4.61 -2.62 5.62
CA VAL A 367 4.69 -4.08 5.53
C VAL A 367 3.31 -4.71 5.21
N GLY A 368 2.24 -3.90 5.13
CA GLY A 368 0.88 -4.37 4.96
C GLY A 368 0.58 -4.98 3.59
N LEU A 369 -0.47 -5.81 3.54
CA LEU A 369 -1.04 -6.29 2.29
C LEU A 369 -1.63 -5.12 1.51
N ARG A 370 -1.44 -5.09 0.19
CA ARG A 370 -2.15 -4.10 -0.62
C ARG A 370 -3.63 -4.45 -0.65
N GLY A 371 -4.43 -3.82 0.22
CA GLY A 371 -5.88 -3.94 0.21
C GLY A 371 -6.42 -3.61 -1.18
N LEU A 372 -7.35 -4.43 -1.68
CA LEU A 372 -8.01 -4.17 -2.96
C LEU A 372 -8.85 -2.89 -2.87
N TYR A 373 -9.59 -2.74 -1.77
CA TYR A 373 -10.45 -1.58 -1.52
C TYR A 373 -9.73 -0.52 -0.68
N PRO A 374 -9.88 0.77 -1.03
CA PRO A 374 -9.35 1.87 -0.24
C PRO A 374 -10.08 1.99 1.10
N SER A 375 -9.38 2.52 2.11
CA SER A 375 -9.97 2.85 3.40
C SER A 375 -11.09 3.89 3.28
N LYS A 376 -12.09 3.77 4.15
CA LYS A 376 -13.19 4.73 4.27
C LYS A 376 -12.89 5.92 5.18
N SER A 377 -11.72 5.96 5.84
CA SER A 377 -11.29 7.10 6.66
C SER A 377 -10.66 8.23 5.84
N ASP A 378 -10.71 9.44 6.36
CA ASP A 378 -10.25 10.66 5.67
C ASP A 378 -8.78 11.02 5.96
N VAL A 379 -7.99 10.11 6.54
CA VAL A 379 -6.55 10.35 6.79
C VAL A 379 -5.76 9.05 6.68
N LEU A 380 -6.21 8.02 7.40
CA LEU A 380 -5.49 6.75 7.53
C LEU A 380 -5.86 5.80 6.39
N GLY A 381 -4.88 5.40 5.59
CA GLY A 381 -5.07 4.32 4.62
C GLY A 381 -5.27 2.97 5.31
N ALA A 382 -5.67 1.94 4.56
CA ALA A 382 -6.02 0.64 5.11
C ALA A 382 -4.87 0.02 5.93
N ASN A 383 -3.63 0.10 5.43
CA ASN A 383 -2.46 -0.46 6.12
C ASN A 383 -2.10 0.35 7.36
N SER A 384 -2.15 1.68 7.31
CA SER A 384 -1.93 2.50 8.51
C SER A 384 -3.01 2.28 9.56
N SER A 385 -4.27 2.13 9.16
CA SER A 385 -5.37 1.85 10.09
C SER A 385 -5.16 0.51 10.80
N ASP A 386 -4.83 -0.54 10.05
CA ASP A 386 -4.54 -1.85 10.64
C ASP A 386 -3.25 -1.84 11.47
N SER A 387 -2.24 -1.06 11.07
CA SER A 387 -1.00 -0.89 11.85
C SER A 387 -1.30 -0.27 13.19
N LEU A 388 -2.08 0.80 13.19
CA LEU A 388 -2.45 1.53 14.39
C LEU A 388 -3.29 0.67 15.32
N ARG A 389 -4.23 -0.14 14.80
CA ARG A 389 -5.01 -1.10 15.60
C ARG A 389 -4.10 -2.10 16.31
N VAL A 390 -3.14 -2.69 15.60
CA VAL A 390 -2.19 -3.66 16.20
C VAL A 390 -1.27 -2.97 17.21
N ALA A 391 -0.80 -1.76 16.93
CA ALA A 391 0.03 -0.99 17.85
C ALA A 391 -0.71 -0.58 19.13
N LEU A 392 -1.97 -0.15 19.01
CA LEU A 392 -2.85 0.17 20.14
C LEU A 392 -3.15 -1.06 21.01
N LEU A 393 -3.40 -2.22 20.40
CA LEU A 393 -3.55 -3.49 21.15
C LEU A 393 -2.25 -3.88 21.86
N SER A 394 -1.09 -3.61 21.23
CA SER A 394 0.23 -3.86 21.82
C SER A 394 0.58 -2.90 22.96
N LEU A 395 -0.13 -1.77 23.08
CA LEU A 395 0.01 -0.85 24.22
C LEU A 395 -0.38 -1.54 25.54
N ILE A 396 -1.36 -2.45 25.51
CA ILE A 396 -1.75 -3.26 26.68
C ILE A 396 -0.57 -4.12 27.15
N ALA A 397 0.22 -4.67 26.22
CA ALA A 397 1.42 -5.44 26.56
C ALA A 397 2.52 -4.55 27.19
N SER A 398 2.60 -3.26 26.83
CA SER A 398 3.53 -2.32 27.46
C SER A 398 3.17 -1.95 28.91
N ALA A 399 1.91 -2.16 29.33
CA ALA A 399 1.52 -2.04 30.73
C ALA A 399 2.04 -3.21 31.59
N LEU A 400 2.32 -4.37 30.97
CA LEU A 400 2.93 -5.53 31.63
C LEU A 400 4.46 -5.45 31.69
N ASP A 401 5.08 -4.76 30.73
CA ASP A 401 6.53 -4.52 30.68
C ASP A 401 6.84 -3.17 30.01
N VAL A 402 7.26 -2.21 30.84
CA VAL A 402 7.51 -0.81 30.42
C VAL A 402 8.60 -0.70 29.35
N LYS A 403 9.50 -1.69 29.24
CA LYS A 403 10.58 -1.71 28.23
C LYS A 403 10.04 -1.81 26.80
N LEU A 404 8.79 -2.23 26.63
CA LEU A 404 8.11 -2.34 25.34
C LEU A 404 7.58 -1.00 24.82
N ALA A 405 7.38 -0.02 25.71
CA ALA A 405 6.74 1.25 25.39
C ALA A 405 7.46 2.04 24.27
N PRO A 406 8.81 2.14 24.22
CA PRO A 406 9.49 2.88 23.16
C PRO A 406 9.22 2.32 21.76
N THR A 407 9.24 0.99 21.59
CA THR A 407 9.03 0.33 20.31
C THR A 407 7.59 0.53 19.81
N VAL A 408 6.61 0.41 20.72
CA VAL A 408 5.20 0.64 20.40
C VAL A 408 4.94 2.11 20.06
N LEU A 409 5.48 3.05 20.86
CA LEU A 409 5.35 4.48 20.62
C LEU A 409 5.97 4.91 19.29
N VAL A 410 7.16 4.39 18.95
CA VAL A 410 7.80 4.67 17.65
C VAL A 410 6.97 4.09 16.50
N SER A 411 6.35 2.92 16.65
CA SER A 411 5.46 2.37 15.62
C SER A 411 4.21 3.25 15.40
N ILE A 412 3.60 3.74 16.48
CA ILE A 412 2.46 4.66 16.40
C ILE A 412 2.88 5.98 15.75
N ALA A 413 3.97 6.59 16.24
CA ALA A 413 4.47 7.87 15.74
C ALA A 413 4.86 7.79 14.27
N SER A 414 5.58 6.75 13.86
CA SER A 414 5.97 6.52 12.46
C SER A 414 4.78 6.26 11.54
N THR A 415 3.77 5.49 12.00
CA THR A 415 2.53 5.26 11.25
C THR A 415 1.79 6.58 10.99
N ILE A 416 1.62 7.40 12.01
CA ILE A 416 0.96 8.71 11.89
C ILE A 416 1.77 9.63 10.98
N ALA A 417 3.10 9.72 11.19
CA ALA A 417 3.97 10.58 10.40
C ALA A 417 3.96 10.21 8.91
N LEU A 418 4.05 8.91 8.59
CA LEU A 418 4.00 8.41 7.22
C LEU A 418 2.61 8.65 6.60
N ALA A 419 1.53 8.40 7.35
CA ALA A 419 0.18 8.69 6.88
C ALA A 419 0.01 10.18 6.56
N LEU A 420 0.46 11.09 7.42
CA LEU A 420 0.38 12.53 7.18
C LEU A 420 1.23 12.98 5.98
N ALA A 421 2.46 12.45 5.85
CA ALA A 421 3.32 12.76 4.71
C ALA A 421 2.67 12.37 3.37
N TRP A 422 2.01 11.21 3.33
CA TRP A 422 1.26 10.78 2.14
C TRP A 422 -0.08 11.51 1.98
N TYR A 423 -0.74 11.90 3.06
CA TYR A 423 -1.96 12.70 3.04
C TYR A 423 -1.75 14.05 2.33
N ILE A 424 -0.60 14.69 2.57
CA ILE A 424 -0.21 15.93 1.89
C ILE A 424 -0.03 15.66 0.39
N ARG A 425 0.64 14.56 0.01
CA ARG A 425 0.83 14.18 -1.41
C ARG A 425 -0.48 13.85 -2.12
N LEU A 426 -1.43 13.20 -1.43
CA LEU A 426 -2.76 12.91 -1.96
C LEU A 426 -3.57 14.19 -2.23
N GLY A 427 -3.24 15.31 -1.60
CA GLY A 427 -3.84 16.61 -1.89
C GLY A 427 -3.60 17.11 -3.32
N ALA A 428 -2.57 16.58 -4.01
CA ALA A 428 -2.31 16.91 -5.42
C ALA A 428 -3.17 16.08 -6.41
N VAL A 429 -3.95 15.11 -5.93
CA VAL A 429 -4.84 14.30 -6.78
C VAL A 429 -6.06 15.14 -7.13
N THR A 430 -6.32 15.29 -8.43
CA THR A 430 -7.49 16.04 -8.92
C THR A 430 -8.48 15.09 -9.56
N ILE A 431 -9.76 15.31 -9.26
CA ILE A 431 -10.89 14.56 -9.81
C ILE A 431 -11.82 15.58 -10.46
N ASN A 432 -11.98 15.48 -11.77
CA ASN A 432 -12.80 16.40 -12.55
C ASN A 432 -13.99 15.64 -13.11
N ALA A 433 -15.19 16.06 -12.70
CA ALA A 433 -16.42 15.67 -13.37
C ALA A 433 -16.55 16.39 -14.72
N PRO A 434 -17.27 15.82 -15.70
CA PRO A 434 -17.61 16.51 -16.93
C PRO A 434 -18.34 17.83 -16.65
N ARG A 435 -18.03 18.85 -17.43
CA ARG A 435 -18.72 20.14 -17.36
C ARG A 435 -20.06 20.03 -18.10
N GLY A 436 -21.12 20.56 -17.48
CA GLY A 436 -22.46 20.59 -18.07
C GLY A 436 -23.45 19.64 -17.40
N VAL A 437 -24.65 19.55 -17.97
CA VAL A 437 -25.69 18.61 -17.55
C VAL A 437 -25.70 17.45 -18.54
N ILE A 438 -25.43 16.26 -18.05
CA ILE A 438 -25.39 15.04 -18.87
C ILE A 438 -26.82 14.54 -19.08
N LYS A 439 -27.20 14.19 -20.32
CA LYS A 439 -28.51 13.57 -20.57
C LYS A 439 -28.44 12.07 -20.29
N GLY A 440 -29.36 11.56 -19.49
CA GLY A 440 -29.59 10.13 -19.29
C GLY A 440 -30.97 9.74 -19.79
N VAL A 441 -31.16 8.48 -20.19
CA VAL A 441 -32.46 7.95 -20.58
C VAL A 441 -33.03 7.12 -19.44
N LEU A 442 -34.33 7.26 -19.18
CA LEU A 442 -35.03 6.53 -18.13
C LEU A 442 -34.80 5.01 -18.26
N ARG A 443 -34.40 4.35 -17.16
CA ARG A 443 -34.10 2.90 -17.08
C ARG A 443 -32.92 2.38 -17.91
N GLU A 444 -32.20 3.27 -18.60
CA GLU A 444 -30.97 2.90 -19.30
C GLU A 444 -29.74 3.10 -18.40
N GLU A 445 -28.68 2.34 -18.66
CA GLU A 445 -27.42 2.50 -17.93
C GLU A 445 -26.74 3.82 -18.34
N LEU A 446 -26.64 4.77 -17.40
CA LEU A 446 -25.91 6.01 -17.63
C LEU A 446 -24.51 5.90 -17.04
N VAL A 447 -23.50 5.88 -17.90
CA VAL A 447 -22.09 5.81 -17.50
C VAL A 447 -21.42 7.15 -17.82
N VAL A 448 -20.82 7.77 -16.80
CA VAL A 448 -20.20 9.09 -16.89
C VAL A 448 -18.69 8.99 -16.75
N PRO A 449 -17.90 9.47 -17.73
CA PRO A 449 -16.45 9.48 -17.63
C PRO A 449 -16.01 10.57 -16.65
N VAL A 450 -15.31 10.18 -15.59
CA VAL A 450 -14.71 11.08 -14.60
C VAL A 450 -13.21 11.03 -14.73
N GLU A 451 -12.59 12.18 -14.95
CA GLU A 451 -11.14 12.28 -15.09
C GLU A 451 -10.46 12.32 -13.73
N VAL A 452 -9.42 11.53 -13.57
CA VAL A 452 -8.56 11.55 -12.39
C VAL A 452 -7.12 11.73 -12.82
N ARG A 453 -6.46 12.73 -12.24
CA ARG A 453 -5.06 13.02 -12.48
C ARG A 453 -4.27 12.89 -11.19
N SER A 454 -3.23 12.06 -11.21
CA SER A 454 -2.34 11.85 -10.08
C SER A 454 -0.89 11.66 -10.53
N SER A 455 0.05 12.36 -9.91
CA SER A 455 1.49 12.16 -10.11
C SER A 455 2.00 10.84 -9.50
N THR A 456 1.26 10.29 -8.54
CA THR A 456 1.58 9.04 -7.84
C THR A 456 0.56 7.96 -8.16
N LYS A 457 0.93 6.69 -7.95
CA LYS A 457 -0.01 5.59 -8.13
C LYS A 457 -1.01 5.60 -6.97
N VAL A 458 -2.30 5.70 -7.28
CA VAL A 458 -3.40 5.80 -6.30
C VAL A 458 -4.53 4.85 -6.65
N LYS A 459 -5.26 4.37 -5.65
CA LYS A 459 -6.51 3.64 -5.79
C LYS A 459 -7.64 4.64 -5.60
N VAL A 460 -8.63 4.60 -6.49
CA VAL A 460 -9.77 5.49 -6.45
C VAL A 460 -11.02 4.64 -6.48
N LEU A 461 -11.83 4.75 -5.44
CA LEU A 461 -13.14 4.12 -5.33
C LEU A 461 -14.21 5.21 -5.34
N VAL A 462 -15.12 5.14 -6.31
CA VAL A 462 -16.29 6.00 -6.37
C VAL A 462 -17.50 5.16 -5.99
N VAL A 463 -18.21 5.56 -4.93
CA VAL A 463 -19.45 4.91 -4.51
C VAL A 463 -20.62 5.81 -4.90
N THR A 464 -21.49 5.30 -5.75
CA THR A 464 -22.67 6.01 -6.25
C THR A 464 -23.95 5.21 -5.97
N GLY A 465 -25.11 5.84 -6.19
CA GLY A 465 -26.39 5.12 -6.17
C GLY A 465 -26.56 4.09 -7.32
N GLY A 466 -25.71 4.14 -8.36
CA GLY A 466 -25.69 3.19 -9.47
C GLY A 466 -24.71 2.03 -9.29
N GLY A 467 -23.84 2.08 -8.28
CA GLY A 467 -22.82 1.05 -8.03
C GLY A 467 -21.49 1.62 -7.54
N GLU A 468 -20.51 0.71 -7.35
CA GLU A 468 -19.16 1.03 -6.91
C GLU A 468 -18.15 0.78 -8.03
N ILE A 469 -17.21 1.71 -8.22
CA ILE A 469 -16.12 1.54 -9.18
C ILE A 469 -14.78 1.79 -8.52
N LEU A 470 -13.91 0.80 -8.64
CA LEU A 470 -12.54 0.81 -8.18
C LEU A 470 -11.59 0.84 -9.38
N LYS A 471 -10.70 1.82 -9.44
CA LYS A 471 -9.63 1.88 -10.44
C LYS A 471 -8.32 2.33 -9.83
N VAL A 472 -7.21 1.74 -10.30
CA VAL A 472 -5.85 2.18 -9.95
C VAL A 472 -5.34 3.12 -11.04
N VAL A 473 -4.93 4.32 -10.65
CA VAL A 473 -4.55 5.40 -11.59
C VAL A 473 -3.12 5.86 -11.30
N LYS A 474 -2.35 6.12 -12.37
CA LYS A 474 -1.06 6.82 -12.34
C LYS A 474 -0.98 7.69 -13.60
N GLY A 475 -0.78 9.00 -13.45
CA GLY A 475 -0.94 9.97 -14.53
C GLY A 475 -2.41 10.36 -14.73
N LEU A 476 -2.86 10.42 -15.98
CA LEU A 476 -4.25 10.65 -16.35
C LEU A 476 -4.99 9.30 -16.46
N GLY A 477 -6.14 9.18 -15.80
CA GLY A 477 -7.04 8.04 -15.93
C GLY A 477 -8.50 8.47 -15.97
N VAL A 478 -9.35 7.68 -16.63
CA VAL A 478 -10.80 7.91 -16.73
C VAL A 478 -11.54 6.80 -16.00
N LEU A 479 -12.44 7.16 -15.08
CA LEU A 479 -13.35 6.24 -14.39
C LEU A 479 -14.74 6.33 -15.01
N GLN A 480 -15.35 5.18 -15.31
CA GLN A 480 -16.65 5.09 -15.97
C GLN A 480 -17.79 4.99 -14.96
N VAL A 481 -18.13 6.09 -14.30
CA VAL A 481 -19.01 6.10 -13.11
C VAL A 481 -20.48 5.85 -13.49
N PRO A 482 -21.15 4.80 -12.96
CA PRO A 482 -22.52 4.48 -13.30
C PRO A 482 -23.48 5.32 -12.44
N LEU A 483 -24.54 5.84 -13.04
CA LEU A 483 -25.55 6.66 -12.39
C LEU A 483 -26.94 6.03 -12.54
N SER A 484 -27.78 6.22 -11.52
CA SER A 484 -29.15 5.71 -11.54
C SER A 484 -30.06 6.61 -12.38
N THR A 485 -30.77 6.01 -13.34
CA THR A 485 -31.75 6.68 -14.22
C THR A 485 -33.19 6.27 -13.89
N LEU A 486 -33.45 5.82 -12.66
CA LEU A 486 -34.76 5.31 -12.26
C LEU A 486 -35.81 6.40 -11.99
N ARG A 487 -35.45 7.68 -12.06
CA ARG A 487 -36.36 8.82 -11.82
C ARG A 487 -36.08 9.93 -12.83
N LEU A 488 -37.14 10.51 -13.38
CA LEU A 488 -37.11 11.58 -14.36
C LEU A 488 -36.63 12.92 -13.78
N GLY A 489 -36.20 13.81 -14.67
CA GLY A 489 -35.89 15.22 -14.38
C GLY A 489 -34.42 15.49 -14.03
N TYR A 490 -34.15 16.72 -13.61
CA TYR A 490 -32.82 17.16 -13.21
C TYR A 490 -32.41 16.51 -11.88
N ARG A 491 -31.21 15.95 -11.87
CA ARG A 491 -30.64 15.20 -10.75
C ARG A 491 -29.21 15.65 -10.48
N VAL A 492 -28.86 15.58 -9.21
CA VAL A 492 -27.49 15.75 -8.73
C VAL A 492 -27.08 14.46 -8.04
N ALA A 493 -26.06 13.79 -8.56
CA ALA A 493 -25.41 12.68 -7.88
C ALA A 493 -24.25 13.23 -7.07
N ASP A 494 -24.46 13.35 -5.76
CA ASP A 494 -23.39 13.60 -4.79
C ASP A 494 -22.82 12.25 -4.35
N SER A 495 -21.61 11.96 -4.81
CA SER A 495 -20.92 10.69 -4.56
C SER A 495 -19.69 10.91 -3.70
N ARG A 496 -19.39 9.97 -2.81
CA ARG A 496 -18.13 9.98 -2.05
C ARG A 496 -17.06 9.28 -2.87
N VAL A 497 -15.90 9.92 -2.98
CA VAL A 497 -14.74 9.35 -3.63
C VAL A 497 -13.68 9.07 -2.59
N PHE A 498 -13.30 7.81 -2.46
CA PHE A 498 -12.24 7.37 -1.58
C PHE A 498 -10.96 7.23 -2.41
N ILE A 499 -9.99 8.06 -2.11
CA ILE A 499 -8.67 8.07 -2.73
C ILE A 499 -7.70 7.49 -1.71
N GLU A 500 -6.95 6.45 -2.06
CA GLU A 500 -5.91 5.88 -1.20
C GLU A 500 -4.61 5.79 -1.98
N ASP A 501 -3.48 6.05 -1.33
CA ASP A 501 -2.21 5.79 -1.97
C ASP A 501 -2.01 4.28 -2.23
N TYR A 502 -1.14 3.95 -3.18
CA TYR A 502 -0.96 2.55 -3.56
C TYR A 502 -0.39 1.64 -2.46
N LEU A 503 0.32 2.20 -1.48
CA LEU A 503 0.85 1.49 -0.32
C LEU A 503 -0.15 1.38 0.83
N GLY A 504 -1.29 2.09 0.77
CA GLY A 504 -2.34 2.04 1.80
C GLY A 504 -1.98 2.77 3.10
N LEU A 505 -1.10 3.77 3.03
CA LEU A 505 -0.64 4.55 4.18
C LEU A 505 -1.60 5.68 4.53
N SER A 506 -2.19 6.31 3.53
CA SER A 506 -3.10 7.43 3.69
C SER A 506 -4.26 7.33 2.70
N SER A 507 -5.38 7.90 3.12
CA SER A 507 -6.57 8.06 2.30
C SER A 507 -7.15 9.46 2.45
N ARG A 508 -7.92 9.86 1.44
CA ARG A 508 -8.71 11.10 1.38
C ARG A 508 -10.11 10.78 0.89
N VAL A 509 -11.10 11.44 1.47
CA VAL A 509 -12.49 11.37 1.04
C VAL A 509 -12.85 12.68 0.35
N GLY A 510 -13.05 12.61 -0.96
CA GLY A 510 -13.54 13.71 -1.77
C GLY A 510 -15.04 13.63 -2.02
N GLY A 511 -15.63 14.77 -2.34
CA GLY A 511 -16.98 14.84 -2.92
C GLY A 511 -16.90 14.91 -4.44
N LEU A 512 -17.74 14.14 -5.13
CA LEU A 512 -17.94 14.22 -6.57
C LEU A 512 -19.40 14.54 -6.84
N ARG A 513 -19.63 15.70 -7.44
CA ARG A 513 -20.96 16.18 -7.80
C ARG A 513 -21.14 16.11 -9.31
N ILE A 514 -22.06 15.25 -9.78
CA ILE A 514 -22.41 15.14 -11.19
C ILE A 514 -23.85 15.59 -11.40
N ARG A 515 -24.06 16.53 -12.33
CA ARG A 515 -25.39 16.99 -12.73
C ARG A 515 -25.83 16.25 -13.99
N TYR A 516 -27.00 15.64 -13.94
CA TYR A 516 -27.57 14.92 -15.07
C TYR A 516 -29.08 15.15 -15.14
N ASN A 517 -29.66 15.07 -16.34
CA ASN A 517 -31.09 15.18 -16.57
C ASN A 517 -31.58 13.87 -17.19
N VAL A 518 -32.49 13.19 -16.51
CA VAL A 518 -33.07 11.94 -17.01
C VAL A 518 -34.31 12.27 -17.81
N ILE A 519 -34.25 12.03 -19.11
CA ILE A 519 -35.36 12.22 -20.03
C ILE A 519 -36.17 10.93 -20.21
N PRO A 520 -37.47 11.04 -20.54
CA PRO A 520 -38.29 9.90 -20.91
C PRO A 520 -37.70 9.14 -22.10
N SER A 521 -37.82 7.81 -22.09
CA SER A 521 -37.41 6.91 -23.16
C SER A 521 -38.09 7.24 -24.48
N PHE A 522 -39.38 7.59 -24.46
CA PHE A 522 -40.11 7.97 -25.67
C PHE A 522 -39.54 9.25 -26.28
N LYS A 523 -39.18 10.25 -25.45
CA LYS A 523 -38.60 11.52 -25.90
C LYS A 523 -37.24 11.32 -26.53
N ALA A 524 -36.42 10.45 -25.94
CA ALA A 524 -35.12 10.07 -26.50
C ALA A 524 -35.21 9.42 -27.88
N ILE A 525 -36.26 8.64 -28.16
CA ILE A 525 -36.49 8.05 -29.48
C ILE A 525 -37.18 9.03 -30.44
N ALA A 526 -38.10 9.85 -29.95
CA ALA A 526 -38.77 10.87 -30.75
C ALA A 526 -37.76 11.89 -31.32
N GLU A 527 -36.76 12.31 -30.53
CA GLU A 527 -35.65 13.15 -31.00
C GLU A 527 -34.89 12.49 -32.17
N VAL A 528 -34.61 11.18 -32.10
CA VAL A 528 -33.94 10.45 -33.19
C VAL A 528 -34.82 10.38 -34.44
N VAL A 529 -36.11 10.09 -34.29
CA VAL A 529 -37.05 10.06 -35.43
C VAL A 529 -37.20 11.45 -36.05
N GLU A 530 -37.23 12.51 -35.24
CA GLU A 530 -37.29 13.90 -35.72
C GLU A 530 -36.02 14.30 -36.45
N GLU A 531 -34.83 13.94 -35.95
CA GLU A 531 -33.56 14.18 -36.64
C GLU A 531 -33.53 13.50 -38.00
N VAL A 532 -34.05 12.28 -38.07
CA VAL A 532 -34.04 11.44 -39.27
C VAL A 532 -35.08 11.87 -40.30
N LEU A 533 -36.31 12.18 -39.87
CA LEU A 533 -37.41 12.55 -40.76
C LEU A 533 -37.48 14.06 -41.04
N GLY A 534 -36.83 14.88 -40.19
CA GLY A 534 -36.61 16.31 -40.36
C GLY A 534 -37.84 17.07 -40.87
N GLY A 535 -37.71 17.63 -42.07
CA GLY A 535 -38.73 18.44 -42.73
C GLY A 535 -40.08 17.74 -42.93
N LEU A 536 -40.14 16.39 -42.89
CA LEU A 536 -41.42 15.68 -42.93
C LEU A 536 -42.21 15.85 -41.63
N VAL A 537 -41.54 15.79 -40.47
CA VAL A 537 -42.17 16.02 -39.16
C VAL A 537 -42.71 17.45 -39.08
N GLU A 538 -41.96 18.42 -39.60
CA GLU A 538 -42.40 19.82 -39.68
C GLU A 538 -43.56 20.02 -40.68
N PHE A 539 -43.48 19.42 -41.87
CA PHE A 539 -44.54 19.49 -42.89
C PHE A 539 -45.87 18.94 -42.37
N ILE A 540 -45.84 17.75 -41.77
CA ILE A 540 -47.02 17.14 -41.16
C ILE A 540 -47.48 17.95 -39.95
N GLY A 541 -46.55 18.46 -39.15
CA GLY A 541 -46.85 19.37 -38.04
C GLY A 541 -47.60 20.63 -38.48
N GLY A 542 -47.20 21.23 -39.60
CA GLY A 542 -47.88 22.36 -40.22
C GLY A 542 -49.30 22.01 -40.69
N TYR A 543 -49.48 20.82 -41.28
CA TYR A 543 -50.81 20.30 -41.65
C TYR A 543 -51.72 20.11 -40.43
N LEU A 544 -51.20 19.51 -39.34
CA LEU A 544 -51.92 19.32 -38.09
C LEU A 544 -52.28 20.67 -37.42
N GLY A 545 -51.33 21.61 -37.39
CA GLY A 545 -51.55 22.96 -36.85
C GLY A 545 -52.54 23.80 -37.66
N GLY A 546 -52.59 23.59 -38.98
CA GLY A 546 -53.55 24.22 -39.89
C GLY A 546 -55.00 23.77 -39.64
N LEU A 547 -55.20 22.49 -39.30
CA LEU A 547 -56.52 21.95 -38.92
C LEU A 547 -57.03 22.53 -37.59
N GLY A 548 -56.14 22.84 -36.64
CA GLY A 548 -56.49 23.39 -35.33
C GLY A 548 -56.87 24.88 -35.30
N ARG A 549 -56.59 25.65 -36.36
CA ARG A 549 -56.91 27.10 -36.42
C ARG A 549 -58.39 27.41 -36.70
N GLY A 550 -59.24 26.41 -36.91
CA GLY A 550 -60.64 26.58 -37.33
C GLY A 550 -61.68 26.79 -36.22
N ALA A 551 -61.35 26.66 -34.93
CA ALA A 551 -62.34 26.79 -33.85
C ALA A 551 -61.72 27.28 -32.53
N GLY A 552 -61.63 28.61 -32.36
CA GLY A 552 -61.27 29.23 -31.07
C GLY A 552 -60.45 30.50 -31.26
N GLY A 553 -61.02 31.64 -30.88
CA GLY A 553 -60.42 32.96 -31.02
C GLY A 553 -59.11 33.14 -30.25
N ARG A 554 -58.39 34.21 -30.62
CA ARG A 554 -57.17 34.70 -29.97
C ARG A 554 -57.37 34.82 -28.45
N GLY A 555 -56.82 33.87 -27.70
CA GLY A 555 -56.73 33.89 -26.24
C GLY A 555 -55.48 33.12 -25.82
N ALA A 556 -54.64 33.75 -25.01
CA ALA A 556 -53.31 33.29 -24.65
C ALA A 556 -53.32 32.03 -23.74
N GLY A 557 -52.32 31.15 -23.94
CA GLY A 557 -51.73 30.34 -22.86
C GLY A 557 -52.12 28.86 -22.74
N GLY A 558 -52.96 28.30 -23.62
CA GLY A 558 -53.30 26.87 -23.58
C GLY A 558 -52.45 26.03 -24.53
N ALA A 559 -51.99 24.85 -24.09
CA ALA A 559 -51.34 23.86 -24.97
C ALA A 559 -52.27 23.47 -26.14
N PRO A 560 -51.75 23.28 -27.36
CA PRO A 560 -52.57 22.92 -28.52
C PRO A 560 -53.27 21.58 -28.27
N LYS A 561 -54.60 21.58 -28.33
CA LYS A 561 -55.41 20.36 -28.21
C LYS A 561 -55.21 19.46 -29.44
N PRO A 562 -55.34 18.13 -29.30
CA PRO A 562 -55.28 17.21 -30.43
C PRO A 562 -56.29 17.61 -31.52
N PRO A 563 -55.99 17.29 -32.79
CA PRO A 563 -56.71 17.83 -33.93
C PRO A 563 -58.19 17.46 -33.92
N THR A 564 -59.04 18.48 -33.99
CA THR A 564 -60.41 18.42 -34.51
C THR A 564 -60.31 18.60 -36.03
N PRO A 565 -60.79 17.66 -36.88
CA PRO A 565 -61.89 16.68 -36.73
C PRO A 565 -61.51 15.30 -36.14
N PRO A 566 -62.50 14.46 -35.74
CA PRO A 566 -62.30 13.17 -35.07
C PRO A 566 -61.45 12.14 -35.85
N ILE A 567 -61.26 12.35 -37.15
CA ILE A 567 -60.34 11.57 -37.98
C ILE A 567 -59.50 12.55 -38.80
N VAL A 568 -58.18 12.50 -38.60
CA VAL A 568 -57.21 13.20 -39.42
C VAL A 568 -56.67 12.24 -40.46
N VAL A 569 -56.93 12.53 -41.73
CA VAL A 569 -56.31 11.84 -42.86
C VAL A 569 -55.10 12.67 -43.31
N LEU A 570 -53.92 12.07 -43.22
CA LEU A 570 -52.66 12.70 -43.61
C LEU A 570 -52.50 12.66 -45.14
N PRO A 571 -51.95 13.72 -45.75
CA PRO A 571 -51.71 13.74 -47.18
C PRO A 571 -50.66 12.67 -47.53
N ALA A 572 -50.98 11.84 -48.54
CA ALA A 572 -50.01 10.90 -49.07
C ALA A 572 -48.91 11.68 -49.81
N ILE A 573 -47.65 11.50 -49.42
CA ILE A 573 -46.53 12.05 -50.18
C ILE A 573 -46.47 11.27 -51.50
N LYS A 574 -46.34 11.98 -52.63
CA LYS A 574 -46.24 11.38 -53.97
C LYS A 574 -45.01 10.47 -54.02
N ARG A 575 -45.19 9.18 -53.70
CA ARG A 575 -44.23 8.14 -54.06
C ARG A 575 -44.28 7.94 -55.57
N TRP A 576 -43.12 7.79 -56.20
CA TRP A 576 -43.04 7.35 -57.60
C TRP A 576 -43.76 6.00 -57.71
N ARG A 577 -44.97 6.00 -58.27
CA ARG A 577 -45.72 4.78 -58.55
C ARG A 577 -45.14 4.11 -59.78
N ARG A 578 -44.39 3.03 -59.57
CA ARG A 578 -44.57 1.74 -60.26
C ARG A 578 -43.69 0.71 -59.56
N GLY A 579 -44.32 -0.21 -58.85
CA GLY A 579 -43.67 -1.45 -58.45
C GLY A 579 -43.21 -2.26 -59.67
N GLU A 580 -42.26 -3.16 -59.48
CA GLU A 580 -41.83 -4.10 -60.55
C GLU A 580 -43.02 -4.94 -61.02
N TYR A 581 -43.15 -5.21 -62.31
CA TYR A 581 -44.22 -6.08 -62.81
C TYR A 581 -44.03 -7.51 -62.30
N LEU A 582 -44.90 -7.99 -61.41
CA LEU A 582 -44.82 -9.32 -60.81
C LEU A 582 -45.56 -10.39 -61.61
N GLY A 583 -46.56 -10.00 -62.39
CA GLY A 583 -47.32 -10.96 -63.18
C GLY A 583 -48.71 -10.48 -63.59
N ALA A 584 -49.61 -11.43 -63.86
CA ALA A 584 -51.01 -11.11 -64.09
C ALA A 584 -51.91 -12.22 -63.55
N ARG A 585 -53.03 -11.84 -62.97
CA ARG A 585 -54.07 -12.74 -62.45
C ARG A 585 -55.44 -12.37 -63.03
N TYR A 586 -56.45 -13.22 -62.83
CA TYR A 586 -57.82 -12.89 -63.22
C TYR A 586 -58.39 -11.75 -62.34
N TYR A 587 -59.29 -10.97 -62.93
CA TYR A 587 -59.99 -9.86 -62.32
C TYR A 587 -60.91 -10.35 -61.19
N ILE A 588 -60.87 -9.67 -60.05
CA ILE A 588 -61.76 -9.92 -58.92
C ILE A 588 -62.62 -8.65 -58.73
N PRO A 589 -63.93 -8.76 -58.46
CA PRO A 589 -64.78 -7.60 -58.22
C PRO A 589 -64.19 -6.66 -57.14
N GLY A 590 -63.87 -5.43 -57.54
CA GLY A 590 -63.17 -4.44 -56.69
C GLY A 590 -61.80 -4.02 -57.23
N ASP A 591 -61.23 -4.73 -58.20
CA ASP A 591 -59.98 -4.35 -58.86
C ASP A 591 -60.15 -3.06 -59.70
N ASP A 592 -59.10 -2.22 -59.73
CA ASP A 592 -59.08 -0.97 -60.50
C ASP A 592 -59.18 -1.28 -62.01
N PRO A 593 -60.17 -0.78 -62.75
CA PRO A 593 -60.29 -0.98 -64.19
C PRO A 593 -59.05 -0.57 -64.99
N ARG A 594 -58.23 0.36 -64.47
CA ARG A 594 -56.96 0.79 -65.11
C ARG A 594 -55.85 -0.24 -65.03
N SER A 595 -55.98 -1.22 -64.14
CA SER A 595 -55.01 -2.31 -63.97
C SER A 595 -55.28 -3.49 -64.92
N ILE A 596 -56.39 -3.47 -65.67
CA ILE A 596 -56.75 -4.51 -66.65
C ILE A 596 -55.71 -4.55 -67.79
N HIS A 597 -55.16 -5.74 -68.01
CA HIS A 597 -54.31 -6.05 -69.13
C HIS A 597 -55.16 -6.44 -70.35
N TRP A 598 -55.64 -5.44 -71.10
CA TRP A 598 -56.55 -5.65 -72.24
C TRP A 598 -56.06 -6.72 -73.23
N LYS A 599 -54.80 -6.67 -73.66
CA LYS A 599 -54.23 -7.66 -74.61
C LYS A 599 -54.24 -9.10 -74.07
N LYS A 600 -53.97 -9.30 -72.77
CA LYS A 600 -53.93 -10.62 -72.13
C LYS A 600 -55.34 -11.13 -71.81
N SER A 601 -56.25 -10.21 -71.51
CA SER A 601 -57.68 -10.50 -71.32
C SER A 601 -58.31 -10.99 -72.62
N LEU A 602 -58.04 -10.28 -73.73
CA LEU A 602 -58.44 -10.69 -75.09
C LEU A 602 -57.89 -12.08 -75.47
N SER A 603 -56.65 -12.39 -75.09
CA SER A 603 -56.05 -13.71 -75.36
C SER A 603 -56.61 -14.84 -74.50
N LYS A 604 -57.18 -14.55 -73.32
CA LYS A 604 -57.63 -15.56 -72.35
C LYS A 604 -59.15 -15.69 -72.27
N GLY A 605 -59.89 -14.79 -72.92
CA GLY A 605 -61.35 -14.79 -72.93
C GLY A 605 -61.98 -14.34 -71.60
N ASP A 606 -61.18 -13.80 -70.68
CA ASP A 606 -61.61 -13.35 -69.35
C ASP A 606 -60.79 -12.12 -68.93
N LEU A 607 -61.29 -11.30 -68.01
CA LEU A 607 -60.59 -10.10 -67.54
C LEU A 607 -59.35 -10.48 -66.72
N VAL A 608 -58.20 -10.00 -67.15
CA VAL A 608 -56.89 -10.26 -66.55
C VAL A 608 -56.27 -8.94 -66.12
N VAL A 609 -55.79 -8.86 -64.89
CA VAL A 609 -55.23 -7.67 -64.23
C VAL A 609 -53.72 -7.80 -64.07
N LYS A 610 -52.97 -6.71 -64.33
CA LYS A 610 -51.52 -6.62 -64.10
C LYS A 610 -51.22 -6.53 -62.61
N GLU A 611 -50.34 -7.38 -62.12
CA GLU A 611 -49.79 -7.29 -60.77
C GLU A 611 -48.47 -6.56 -60.78
N TYR A 612 -48.37 -5.51 -59.97
CA TYR A 612 -47.14 -4.76 -59.72
C TYR A 612 -46.72 -4.96 -58.26
N GLY A 613 -45.45 -5.29 -58.06
CA GLY A 613 -44.76 -5.42 -56.78
C GLY A 613 -44.50 -4.05 -56.18
N GLY A 614 -45.56 -3.51 -55.58
CA GLY A 614 -45.58 -2.18 -55.00
C GLY A 614 -46.91 -1.51 -55.28
N GLY A 615 -47.82 -1.59 -54.30
CA GLY A 615 -49.12 -0.91 -54.33
C GLY A 615 -50.25 -1.75 -54.91
N GLY A 616 -50.47 -2.94 -54.36
CA GLY A 616 -51.74 -3.65 -54.50
C GLY A 616 -52.78 -3.03 -53.58
N GLY A 617 -53.90 -2.58 -54.14
CA GLY A 617 -55.09 -2.13 -53.42
C GLY A 617 -55.66 -3.25 -52.56
N GLY A 618 -55.14 -3.35 -51.34
CA GLY A 618 -55.57 -4.22 -50.27
C GLY A 618 -55.00 -3.60 -49.02
N PHE A 619 -55.86 -3.27 -48.08
CA PHE A 619 -55.59 -2.43 -46.92
C PHE A 619 -54.72 -3.22 -45.89
N GLY A 620 -53.46 -3.50 -46.22
CA GLY A 620 -52.47 -4.27 -45.44
C GLY A 620 -51.89 -3.53 -44.25
N GLY A 621 -52.66 -2.60 -43.68
CA GLY A 621 -52.22 -1.64 -42.70
C GLY A 621 -52.25 -2.09 -41.25
N ILE A 622 -51.50 -1.41 -40.39
CA ILE A 622 -51.56 -1.63 -38.93
C ILE A 622 -52.69 -0.80 -38.30
N VAL A 623 -53.47 -1.41 -37.41
CA VAL A 623 -54.47 -0.71 -36.58
C VAL A 623 -53.97 -0.69 -35.15
N VAL A 624 -53.76 0.51 -34.62
CA VAL A 624 -53.26 0.74 -33.26
C VAL A 624 -54.28 1.53 -32.48
N ILE A 625 -54.65 1.04 -31.30
CA ILE A 625 -55.48 1.76 -30.34
C ILE A 625 -54.57 2.11 -29.17
N ALA A 626 -54.16 3.37 -29.08
CA ALA A 626 -53.23 3.87 -28.08
C ALA A 626 -53.99 4.69 -27.03
N ASP A 627 -54.22 4.09 -25.87
CA ASP A 627 -54.60 4.83 -24.67
C ASP A 627 -53.36 5.39 -24.01
N LEU A 628 -53.25 6.71 -24.02
CA LEU A 628 -52.20 7.43 -23.30
C LEU A 628 -52.66 7.84 -21.88
N THR A 629 -53.84 7.41 -21.43
CA THR A 629 -54.26 7.56 -20.03
C THR A 629 -53.35 6.75 -19.13
N SER A 630 -52.51 7.46 -18.38
CA SER A 630 -51.48 6.91 -17.50
C SER A 630 -51.71 7.31 -16.04
N ALA A 631 -51.44 6.41 -15.12
CA ALA A 631 -51.52 6.71 -13.68
C ALA A 631 -50.35 7.56 -13.16
N ASN A 632 -49.23 7.61 -13.89
CA ASN A 632 -48.04 8.41 -13.58
C ASN A 632 -47.12 8.51 -14.80
N GLU A 633 -46.09 9.38 -14.71
CA GLU A 633 -45.07 9.63 -15.75
C GLU A 633 -44.34 8.37 -16.23
N PHE A 634 -44.12 7.37 -15.36
CA PHE A 634 -43.45 6.13 -15.77
C PHE A 634 -44.34 5.24 -16.65
N GLU A 635 -45.63 5.22 -16.36
CA GLU A 635 -46.60 4.50 -17.18
C GLU A 635 -46.80 5.23 -18.51
N PHE A 636 -46.88 6.56 -18.49
CA PHE A 636 -46.93 7.38 -19.70
C PHE A 636 -45.73 7.12 -20.63
N ASP A 637 -44.50 7.18 -20.09
CA ASP A 637 -43.29 6.91 -20.87
C ASP A 637 -43.34 5.53 -21.54
N LYS A 638 -43.78 4.51 -20.79
CA LYS A 638 -43.89 3.15 -21.32
C LYS A 638 -44.90 3.06 -22.46
N LEU A 639 -46.07 3.67 -22.33
CA LEU A 639 -47.14 3.64 -23.35
C LEU A 639 -46.69 4.37 -24.61
N SER A 640 -46.16 5.59 -24.46
CA SER A 640 -45.66 6.42 -25.54
C SER A 640 -44.47 5.76 -26.27
N TYR A 641 -43.53 5.18 -25.52
CA TYR A 641 -42.40 4.43 -26.09
C TYR A 641 -42.87 3.19 -26.86
N THR A 642 -43.86 2.46 -26.34
CA THR A 642 -44.42 1.28 -27.02
C THR A 642 -45.09 1.67 -28.33
N LEU A 643 -45.81 2.80 -28.36
CA LEU A 643 -46.45 3.32 -29.56
C LEU A 643 -45.39 3.68 -30.62
N LEU A 644 -44.39 4.48 -30.25
CA LEU A 644 -43.30 4.84 -31.17
C LEU A 644 -42.55 3.61 -31.67
N ALA A 645 -42.23 2.65 -30.79
CA ALA A 645 -41.52 1.44 -31.17
C ALA A 645 -42.27 0.62 -32.23
N LEU A 646 -43.59 0.51 -32.08
CA LEU A 646 -44.45 -0.20 -33.00
C LEU A 646 -44.57 0.54 -34.34
N LEU A 647 -44.70 1.87 -34.32
CA LEU A 647 -44.79 2.69 -35.53
C LEU A 647 -43.47 2.72 -36.30
N ILE A 648 -42.32 2.84 -35.63
CA ILE A 648 -40.98 2.77 -36.26
C ILE A 648 -40.80 1.42 -36.95
N ARG A 649 -41.06 0.31 -36.26
CA ARG A 649 -40.95 -1.04 -36.86
C ARG A 649 -41.84 -1.18 -38.09
N ASN A 650 -43.06 -0.66 -38.03
CA ASN A 650 -43.99 -0.74 -39.14
C ASN A 650 -43.56 0.17 -40.31
N ALA A 651 -43.08 1.38 -40.02
CA ALA A 651 -42.59 2.31 -41.03
C ALA A 651 -41.34 1.78 -41.76
N VAL A 652 -40.41 1.14 -41.05
CA VAL A 652 -39.21 0.52 -41.65
C VAL A 652 -39.57 -0.73 -42.46
N ARG A 653 -40.40 -1.62 -41.90
CA ARG A 653 -40.69 -2.92 -42.54
C ARG A 653 -41.71 -2.82 -43.67
N PHE A 654 -42.69 -1.94 -43.52
CA PHE A 654 -43.85 -1.82 -44.40
C PHE A 654 -44.19 -0.35 -44.67
N PRO A 655 -43.26 0.44 -45.25
CA PRO A 655 -43.45 1.87 -45.42
C PRO A 655 -44.68 2.23 -46.25
N ALA A 656 -45.05 1.38 -47.22
CA ALA A 656 -46.16 1.61 -48.14
C ALA A 656 -47.53 1.24 -47.58
N ASN A 657 -47.58 0.67 -46.37
CA ASN A 657 -48.84 0.27 -45.76
C ASN A 657 -49.49 1.47 -45.07
N ASP A 658 -50.82 1.55 -45.16
CA ASP A 658 -51.61 2.50 -44.38
C ASP A 658 -51.45 2.17 -42.88
N ALA A 659 -51.31 3.18 -42.02
CA ALA A 659 -51.42 3.03 -40.58
C ALA A 659 -52.65 3.79 -40.09
N LEU A 660 -53.39 3.18 -39.17
CA LEU A 660 -54.48 3.82 -38.45
C LEU A 660 -54.15 3.79 -36.95
N VAL A 661 -53.97 4.95 -36.35
CA VAL A 661 -53.71 5.10 -34.91
C VAL A 661 -54.88 5.84 -34.28
N ILE A 662 -55.66 5.16 -33.46
CA ILE A 662 -56.65 5.76 -32.58
C ILE A 662 -55.93 6.17 -31.30
N ILE A 663 -55.98 7.45 -30.95
CA ILE A 663 -55.38 8.00 -29.74
C ILE A 663 -56.48 8.33 -28.77
N VAL A 664 -56.33 7.87 -27.53
CA VAL A 664 -57.18 8.26 -26.39
C VAL A 664 -56.33 9.09 -25.44
N THR A 665 -56.82 10.28 -25.12
CA THR A 665 -56.17 11.23 -24.20
C THR A 665 -56.74 11.12 -22.79
N PRO A 666 -55.97 11.51 -21.75
CA PRO A 666 -56.40 11.42 -20.35
C PRO A 666 -57.71 12.13 -20.03
N ASP A 667 -57.98 13.27 -20.69
CA ASP A 667 -59.23 14.04 -20.61
C ASP A 667 -60.46 13.33 -21.22
N GLY A 668 -60.28 12.10 -21.73
CA GLY A 668 -61.31 11.30 -22.38
C GLY A 668 -61.53 11.65 -23.85
N GLY A 669 -60.70 12.53 -24.42
CA GLY A 669 -60.64 12.79 -25.85
C GLY A 669 -60.25 11.53 -26.63
N MET A 670 -60.84 11.37 -27.82
CA MET A 670 -60.55 10.25 -28.71
C MET A 670 -60.56 10.74 -30.15
N GLY A 671 -59.48 10.48 -30.88
CA GLY A 671 -59.34 10.81 -32.30
C GLY A 671 -58.55 9.73 -33.03
N ALA A 672 -58.62 9.72 -34.36
CA ALA A 672 -57.85 8.78 -35.17
C ALA A 672 -56.99 9.50 -36.21
N ILE A 673 -55.76 9.03 -36.40
CA ILE A 673 -54.85 9.49 -37.44
C ILE A 673 -54.69 8.36 -38.45
N ARG A 674 -54.92 8.65 -39.73
CA ARG A 674 -54.79 7.71 -40.84
C ARG A 674 -53.86 8.27 -41.91
N GLY A 675 -52.96 7.47 -42.43
CA GLY A 675 -52.07 7.83 -43.53
C GLY A 675 -51.10 6.69 -43.84
N GLY A 676 -50.05 6.96 -44.62
CA GLY A 676 -48.95 6.01 -44.75
C GLY A 676 -48.18 5.84 -43.44
N SER A 677 -47.49 4.71 -43.28
CA SER A 677 -46.84 4.35 -42.01
C SER A 677 -45.78 5.36 -41.56
N VAL A 678 -45.06 5.97 -42.50
CA VAL A 678 -44.04 6.99 -42.23
C VAL A 678 -44.71 8.31 -41.84
N GLU A 679 -45.76 8.72 -42.55
CA GLU A 679 -46.49 9.94 -42.25
C GLU A 679 -47.17 9.89 -40.87
N VAL A 680 -47.76 8.74 -40.53
CA VAL A 680 -48.36 8.54 -39.21
C VAL A 680 -47.29 8.55 -38.11
N LEU A 681 -46.12 7.94 -38.33
CA LEU A 681 -45.01 8.03 -37.39
C LEU A 681 -44.58 9.49 -37.20
N ALA A 682 -44.39 10.26 -38.27
CA ALA A 682 -44.02 11.66 -38.20
C ALA A 682 -45.09 12.53 -37.49
N ALA A 683 -46.38 12.26 -37.72
CA ALA A 683 -47.47 12.92 -36.99
C ALA A 683 -47.39 12.66 -35.48
N ILE A 684 -47.22 11.40 -35.09
CA ILE A 684 -47.16 11.00 -33.67
C ILE A 684 -45.89 11.58 -33.00
N THR A 685 -44.74 11.53 -33.68
CA THR A 685 -43.49 12.17 -33.21
C THR A 685 -43.67 13.67 -33.00
N TYR A 686 -44.29 14.37 -33.96
CA TYR A 686 -44.59 15.81 -33.83
C TYR A 686 -45.45 16.10 -32.59
N MET A 687 -46.51 15.31 -32.37
CA MET A 687 -47.40 15.49 -31.22
C MET A 687 -46.66 15.29 -29.88
N PHE A 688 -45.78 14.29 -29.79
CA PHE A 688 -44.96 14.07 -28.60
C PHE A 688 -43.95 15.20 -28.35
N ASN A 689 -43.27 15.70 -29.39
CA ASN A 689 -42.28 16.77 -29.26
C ASN A 689 -42.90 18.13 -28.89
N ARG A 690 -44.17 18.34 -29.24
CA ARG A 690 -44.92 19.54 -28.85
C ARG A 690 -45.66 19.42 -27.52
N GLU A 691 -45.42 18.34 -26.77
CA GLU A 691 -46.01 18.10 -25.45
C GLU A 691 -47.55 18.21 -25.47
N MET A 692 -48.18 17.73 -26.56
CA MET A 692 -49.65 17.73 -26.73
C MET A 692 -50.36 16.74 -25.80
N PHE A 693 -49.59 15.95 -25.05
CA PHE A 693 -50.07 14.97 -24.08
C PHE A 693 -49.44 15.29 -22.73
N SER A 694 -50.27 15.34 -21.69
CA SER A 694 -49.85 15.56 -20.30
C SER A 694 -50.29 14.41 -19.41
N VAL A 695 -49.58 14.19 -18.31
CA VAL A 695 -49.98 13.25 -17.28
C VAL A 695 -50.88 13.98 -16.28
N GLU A 696 -52.13 13.53 -16.12
CA GLU A 696 -53.11 14.16 -15.23
C GLU A 696 -53.10 13.58 -13.80
N TYR A 697 -52.42 12.45 -13.59
CA TYR A 697 -52.50 11.66 -12.36
C TYR A 697 -51.11 11.23 -11.86
N ASP A 698 -50.96 11.06 -10.54
CA ASP A 698 -49.77 10.45 -9.92
C ASP A 698 -50.18 9.44 -8.83
N TYR A 699 -50.55 8.23 -9.24
CA TYR A 699 -50.87 7.12 -8.36
C TYR A 699 -50.32 5.78 -8.87
N ARG A 700 -50.27 4.79 -7.96
CA ARG A 700 -49.89 3.41 -8.32
C ARG A 700 -51.14 2.62 -8.71
N SER A 701 -51.27 2.28 -9.98
CA SER A 701 -52.36 1.42 -10.45
C SER A 701 -52.14 -0.05 -10.08
N MET A 702 -53.18 -0.69 -9.53
CA MET A 702 -53.22 -2.12 -9.19
C MET A 702 -53.89 -2.99 -10.27
N GLY A 703 -54.30 -2.40 -11.40
CA GLY A 703 -55.02 -3.12 -12.44
C GLY A 703 -54.17 -4.19 -13.15
N ARG A 704 -54.84 -5.29 -13.54
CA ARG A 704 -54.29 -6.33 -14.42
C ARG A 704 -55.23 -6.59 -15.58
N LEU A 705 -54.69 -7.13 -16.68
CA LEU A 705 -55.50 -7.69 -17.76
C LEU A 705 -56.31 -8.88 -17.24
N LEU A 706 -57.54 -8.97 -17.73
CA LEU A 706 -58.48 -10.03 -17.38
C LEU A 706 -58.62 -11.01 -18.54
N THR A 707 -58.88 -12.27 -18.20
CA THR A 707 -59.22 -13.32 -19.18
C THR A 707 -60.64 -13.12 -19.72
N ASP A 708 -60.93 -13.70 -20.89
CA ASP A 708 -62.27 -13.64 -21.49
C ASP A 708 -63.36 -14.23 -20.57
N GLU A 709 -63.00 -15.17 -19.70
CA GLU A 709 -63.90 -15.75 -18.69
C GLU A 709 -64.17 -14.77 -17.55
N GLU A 710 -63.13 -14.13 -17.02
CA GLU A 710 -63.26 -13.09 -15.97
C GLU A 710 -64.08 -11.89 -16.47
N VAL A 711 -63.84 -11.45 -17.71
CA VAL A 711 -64.60 -10.36 -18.35
C VAL A 711 -66.08 -10.75 -18.46
N ARG A 712 -66.38 -11.99 -18.88
CA ARG A 712 -67.76 -12.49 -18.98
C ARG A 712 -68.43 -12.58 -17.60
N ALA A 713 -67.75 -13.12 -16.60
CA ALA A 713 -68.24 -13.24 -15.23
C ALA A 713 -68.57 -11.87 -14.61
N ILE A 714 -67.70 -10.88 -14.79
CA ILE A 714 -67.97 -9.50 -14.33
C ILE A 714 -69.10 -8.87 -15.14
N SER A 715 -69.17 -9.13 -16.46
CA SER A 715 -70.20 -8.58 -17.34
C SER A 715 -71.60 -9.15 -17.08
N SER A 716 -71.71 -10.32 -16.47
CA SER A 716 -72.96 -10.96 -16.03
C SER A 716 -73.32 -10.64 -14.57
N SER A 717 -72.44 -9.98 -13.82
CA SER A 717 -72.70 -9.61 -12.43
C SER A 717 -73.75 -8.51 -12.32
N SER A 718 -74.67 -8.66 -11.36
CA SER A 718 -75.70 -7.66 -11.03
C SER A 718 -75.24 -6.60 -10.03
N SER A 719 -73.97 -6.64 -9.60
CA SER A 719 -73.40 -5.61 -8.72
C SER A 719 -73.45 -4.24 -9.40
N SER A 720 -73.86 -3.21 -8.66
CA SER A 720 -73.95 -1.83 -9.17
C SER A 720 -72.64 -1.34 -9.78
N ILE A 721 -71.50 -1.71 -9.19
CA ILE A 721 -70.16 -1.37 -9.68
C ILE A 721 -69.88 -2.07 -11.01
N ALA A 722 -70.21 -3.36 -11.13
CA ALA A 722 -70.01 -4.12 -12.36
C ALA A 722 -70.87 -3.57 -13.51
N VAL A 723 -72.13 -3.24 -13.23
CA VAL A 723 -73.06 -2.61 -14.19
C VAL A 723 -72.50 -1.26 -14.68
N ALA A 724 -72.02 -0.41 -13.77
CA ALA A 724 -71.46 0.90 -14.12
C ALA A 724 -70.18 0.79 -14.97
N ILE A 725 -69.23 -0.06 -14.57
CA ILE A 725 -67.96 -0.25 -15.30
C ILE A 725 -68.23 -0.86 -16.68
N LYS A 726 -69.17 -1.81 -16.80
CA LYS A 726 -69.61 -2.37 -18.08
C LYS A 726 -70.22 -1.31 -18.98
N ALA A 727 -71.16 -0.50 -18.49
CA ALA A 727 -71.79 0.55 -19.27
C ALA A 727 -70.76 1.57 -19.80
N ALA A 728 -69.80 1.98 -18.96
CA ALA A 728 -68.71 2.87 -19.37
C ALA A 728 -67.80 2.22 -20.43
N SER A 729 -67.47 0.94 -20.28
CA SER A 729 -66.62 0.19 -21.23
C SER A 729 -67.34 -0.07 -22.57
N GLU A 730 -68.65 -0.29 -22.54
CA GLU A 730 -69.48 -0.44 -23.73
C GLU A 730 -69.58 0.89 -24.51
N LEU A 731 -69.79 2.02 -23.83
CA LEU A 731 -69.80 3.33 -24.46
C LEU A 731 -68.45 3.63 -25.15
N PHE A 732 -67.35 3.33 -24.48
CA PHE A 732 -66.00 3.44 -25.04
C PHE A 732 -65.82 2.56 -26.28
N THR A 733 -66.23 1.28 -26.18
CA THR A 733 -66.15 0.31 -27.28
C THR A 733 -66.92 0.78 -28.51
N LYS A 734 -68.14 1.32 -28.32
CA LYS A 734 -68.94 1.88 -29.41
C LYS A 734 -68.24 3.05 -30.11
N LYS A 735 -67.59 3.94 -29.36
CA LYS A 735 -66.80 5.05 -29.95
C LYS A 735 -65.62 4.55 -30.77
N VAL A 736 -64.89 3.55 -30.28
CA VAL A 736 -63.78 2.91 -31.01
C VAL A 736 -64.28 2.28 -32.31
N LEU A 737 -65.39 1.54 -32.26
CA LEU A 737 -66.00 0.90 -33.45
C LEU A 737 -66.48 1.94 -34.47
N ASP A 738 -67.09 3.03 -34.04
CA ASP A 738 -67.50 4.14 -34.92
C ASP A 738 -66.30 4.77 -35.62
N LEU A 739 -65.19 5.02 -34.91
CA LEU A 739 -63.96 5.51 -35.53
C LEU A 739 -63.36 4.52 -36.53
N LEU A 740 -63.32 3.22 -36.19
CA LEU A 740 -62.84 2.19 -37.12
C LEU A 740 -63.71 2.12 -38.38
N TYR A 741 -65.02 2.21 -38.23
CA TYR A 741 -65.98 2.23 -39.34
C TYR A 741 -65.80 3.46 -40.23
N ARG A 742 -65.79 4.66 -39.63
CA ARG A 742 -65.57 5.93 -40.35
C ARG A 742 -64.20 6.01 -41.03
N ALA A 743 -63.17 5.42 -40.42
CA ALA A 743 -61.84 5.30 -41.01
C ALA A 743 -61.77 4.28 -42.17
N ARG A 744 -62.87 3.59 -42.48
CA ARG A 744 -62.98 2.50 -43.47
C ARG A 744 -62.04 1.33 -43.19
N ALA A 745 -61.77 1.05 -41.91
CA ALA A 745 -60.95 -0.06 -41.46
C ALA A 745 -61.79 -1.33 -41.20
N THR A 746 -62.59 -1.75 -42.18
CA THR A 746 -63.50 -2.90 -42.03
C THR A 746 -62.80 -4.27 -42.15
N LEU A 747 -63.36 -5.22 -41.40
CA LEU A 747 -62.90 -6.56 -40.97
C LEU A 747 -62.51 -7.59 -42.05
N PRO A 748 -61.75 -8.67 -41.69
CA PRO A 748 -61.08 -8.92 -40.41
C PRO A 748 -59.57 -8.59 -40.45
N ARG A 749 -59.05 -7.88 -39.44
CA ARG A 749 -57.63 -7.45 -39.39
C ARG A 749 -56.97 -7.65 -38.03
N PRO A 750 -55.63 -7.80 -37.99
CA PRO A 750 -54.89 -7.70 -36.75
C PRO A 750 -54.93 -6.27 -36.20
N TYR A 751 -55.07 -6.14 -34.89
CA TYR A 751 -54.97 -4.85 -34.20
C TYR A 751 -54.10 -4.98 -32.94
N THR A 752 -53.50 -3.86 -32.55
CA THR A 752 -52.74 -3.74 -31.31
C THR A 752 -53.40 -2.70 -30.42
N ALA A 753 -53.62 -3.03 -29.15
CA ALA A 753 -54.04 -2.06 -28.15
C ALA A 753 -52.90 -1.81 -27.15
N ILE A 754 -52.56 -0.54 -26.95
CA ILE A 754 -51.57 -0.03 -26.00
C ILE A 754 -52.36 0.71 -24.93
N HIS A 755 -52.27 0.27 -23.67
CA HIS A 755 -53.05 0.87 -22.60
C HIS A 755 -52.38 0.68 -21.23
N GLY A 756 -52.69 1.57 -20.29
CA GLY A 756 -52.25 1.48 -18.90
C GLY A 756 -52.96 0.39 -18.10
N ARG A 757 -52.47 0.16 -16.89
CA ARG A 757 -53.08 -0.76 -15.91
C ARG A 757 -54.42 -0.24 -15.41
N ALA A 758 -54.56 1.08 -15.24
CA ALA A 758 -55.79 1.70 -14.77
C ALA A 758 -56.98 1.43 -15.71
N THR A 759 -56.73 1.33 -17.02
CA THR A 759 -57.74 1.06 -18.05
C THR A 759 -57.83 -0.42 -18.43
N ALA A 760 -57.13 -1.32 -17.72
CA ALA A 760 -57.02 -2.73 -18.10
C ALA A 760 -58.36 -3.47 -18.24
N PHE A 761 -59.36 -3.17 -17.39
CA PHE A 761 -60.70 -3.75 -17.54
C PHE A 761 -61.35 -3.33 -18.87
N ARG A 762 -61.34 -2.03 -19.19
CA ARG A 762 -61.92 -1.46 -20.41
C ARG A 762 -61.32 -2.11 -21.66
N TYR A 763 -60.01 -2.33 -21.67
CA TYR A 763 -59.33 -2.98 -22.81
C TYR A 763 -59.51 -4.50 -22.85
N SER A 764 -59.66 -5.15 -21.69
CA SER A 764 -60.06 -6.56 -21.64
C SER A 764 -61.48 -6.75 -22.21
N TYR A 765 -62.39 -5.83 -21.87
CA TYR A 765 -63.75 -5.77 -22.43
C TYR A 765 -63.74 -5.50 -23.94
N LEU A 766 -63.03 -4.45 -24.38
CA LEU A 766 -62.87 -4.12 -25.80
C LEU A 766 -62.30 -5.33 -26.58
N ARG A 767 -61.27 -6.00 -26.05
CA ARG A 767 -60.68 -7.18 -26.68
C ARG A 767 -61.68 -8.32 -26.84
N SER A 768 -62.49 -8.60 -25.82
CA SER A 768 -63.55 -9.62 -25.93
C SER A 768 -64.55 -9.24 -27.03
N ARG A 769 -64.99 -7.98 -27.11
CA ARG A 769 -65.96 -7.53 -28.12
C ARG A 769 -65.40 -7.51 -29.54
N LEU A 770 -64.14 -7.09 -29.71
CA LEU A 770 -63.47 -7.11 -31.01
C LEU A 770 -63.21 -8.55 -31.47
N LYS A 771 -62.91 -9.47 -30.55
CA LYS A 771 -62.78 -10.90 -30.86
C LYS A 771 -64.10 -11.49 -31.37
N ASP A 772 -65.25 -11.16 -30.77
CA ASP A 772 -66.58 -11.58 -31.25
C ASP A 772 -66.85 -11.08 -32.69
N LEU A 773 -66.26 -9.95 -33.08
CA LEU A 773 -66.38 -9.35 -34.41
C LEU A 773 -65.33 -9.88 -35.41
N GLY A 774 -64.44 -10.79 -35.01
CA GLY A 774 -63.43 -11.39 -35.88
C GLY A 774 -62.09 -10.64 -35.96
N PHE A 775 -61.82 -9.67 -35.08
CA PHE A 775 -60.50 -9.05 -34.98
C PHE A 775 -59.49 -9.96 -34.26
N THR A 776 -58.24 -9.93 -34.71
CA THR A 776 -57.14 -10.67 -34.06
C THR A 776 -56.27 -9.72 -33.25
N TYR A 777 -56.17 -9.94 -31.94
CA TYR A 777 -55.30 -9.13 -31.08
C TYR A 777 -53.83 -9.53 -31.26
N VAL A 778 -52.97 -8.56 -31.54
CA VAL A 778 -51.52 -8.72 -31.60
C VAL A 778 -50.89 -8.03 -30.39
N THR A 779 -50.14 -8.81 -29.61
CA THR A 779 -49.43 -8.28 -28.45
C THR A 779 -48.26 -7.39 -28.90
N PRO A 780 -48.13 -6.15 -28.38
CA PRO A 780 -46.99 -5.31 -28.71
C PRO A 780 -45.70 -5.91 -28.14
N SER A 781 -44.69 -6.09 -28.98
CA SER A 781 -43.35 -6.51 -28.54
C SER A 781 -42.53 -5.29 -28.12
N LEU A 782 -41.94 -5.33 -26.92
CA LEU A 782 -40.99 -4.31 -26.48
C LEU A 782 -39.65 -4.51 -27.19
N THR A 783 -39.08 -3.43 -27.72
CA THR A 783 -37.71 -3.40 -28.26
C THR A 783 -36.79 -2.75 -27.24
N ALA A 784 -35.57 -3.27 -27.08
CA ALA A 784 -34.52 -2.50 -26.44
C ALA A 784 -34.29 -1.18 -27.19
N ILE A 785 -33.95 -0.11 -26.46
CA ILE A 785 -33.84 1.23 -27.05
C ILE A 785 -32.74 1.29 -28.12
N GLU A 786 -31.65 0.56 -27.93
CA GLU A 786 -30.51 0.54 -28.84
C GLU A 786 -30.88 -0.10 -30.19
N ASP A 787 -31.59 -1.22 -30.17
CA ASP A 787 -32.12 -1.85 -31.38
C ASP A 787 -33.13 -0.94 -32.09
N LEU A 788 -33.96 -0.24 -31.31
CA LEU A 788 -34.94 0.69 -31.86
C LEU A 788 -34.30 1.92 -32.48
N ARG A 789 -33.22 2.45 -31.90
CA ARG A 789 -32.41 3.53 -32.49
C ARG A 789 -31.83 3.09 -33.83
N ARG A 790 -31.25 1.89 -33.90
CA ARG A 790 -30.72 1.34 -35.16
C ARG A 790 -31.80 1.20 -36.23
N LEU A 791 -32.99 0.74 -35.85
CA LEU A 791 -34.14 0.67 -36.75
C LEU A 791 -34.58 2.07 -37.22
N ALA A 792 -34.68 3.03 -36.30
CA ALA A 792 -35.08 4.40 -36.65
C ALA A 792 -34.11 5.05 -37.65
N LEU A 793 -32.80 4.80 -37.51
CA LEU A 793 -31.77 5.30 -38.44
C LEU A 793 -31.90 4.73 -39.86
N GLN A 794 -32.63 3.63 -40.08
CA GLN A 794 -32.88 3.06 -41.41
C GLN A 794 -34.02 3.76 -42.16
N LEU A 795 -34.83 4.58 -41.49
CA LEU A 795 -35.99 5.24 -42.11
C LEU A 795 -35.68 6.02 -43.40
N PRO A 796 -34.53 6.73 -43.56
CA PRO A 796 -34.22 7.45 -44.80
C PRO A 796 -34.04 6.55 -46.01
N GLU A 797 -33.57 5.31 -45.85
CA GLU A 797 -33.37 4.37 -46.96
C GLU A 797 -34.70 3.81 -47.49
N VAL A 798 -35.76 3.95 -46.69
CA VAL A 798 -37.07 3.34 -46.89
C VAL A 798 -38.09 4.36 -47.46
N ILE A 799 -37.81 5.66 -47.32
CA ILE A 799 -38.60 6.81 -47.80
C ILE A 799 -38.18 7.18 -49.22
#